data_AF-A0A6D0KUQ3-F1
#
_entry.id   AF-A0A6D0KUQ3-F1
#
_cell.length_a   1.000
_cell.length_b   1.000
_cell.length_c   1.000
_cell.angle_alpha   90.00
_cell.angle_beta   90.00
_cell.angle_gamma   90.00
#
_symmetry.space_group_name_H-M   'P 1'
#
loop_
_entity.id
_entity.type
_entity.pdbx_description
1 polymer ?
#
loop_
_entity_poly.entity_id
_entity_poly.type
_entity_poly.pdbx_seq_one_letter_code
_entity_poly.pdbx_strand_id
1 'polypeptide(L)'
;MNIKKNLLYHKLLVLPILTLFVIFISLIEQPLTFYQQTLFSSIMCLAVLLINFRKGKFITLFLMGVGILISSRYIFWRISTTLIWDKYPDIFFSLTLLIAEIYAWAVLLLGYFQVCFPLNRESLPLPADPTHWPSVDIFIPTYNEPLSVVQNTVYGALAMNWPEDKITIWLLDDGGREAFCRFAEETGIRYVARSTHEHAKAGNINHALTLAKSEFVAIFDCDHIPSVSFLQRTMGWFLADEKLAMMQTPHHFFSPDPFERNLGKFRQKPNEGHLFYGLIQNGTDTWNASFFCGSCAVIRRKPLDEIGGIAVETVTEDAHTSLRLHRLGYSSAYLRYPLAAGLATETLSAHIGQRIRWARGMIQILRIDNPLLGKGLQLSQRLCYLSSMMHFLSGVPRLIFLCAPLCPIFFSVGLIDATVTDIMSYVLPYLFIVVLINSRIQGKYRHSFWNEIYEMVLAWYITLPTLVALIAPAKGRFNVTAKGGLIANKYVDWQISYPYVIFAILNLCGLIAGIIQVSELNGEAALLKTICLMWLAYNTIIIGATLAVSIEQKQVRVSPRIEVVFSGHLLLTNGTRNPCSVIDFSEGGLGITLHGGVDNRNIEKNKPMTLYLHTGDEECAIPVEIVHAFKNKIGLKILPMTHKQHIDYVRATFSRDNLWSDWHNNLPRDKILKSFLTICWVSLKGYYQFLLFLISPMKKK
;
A
#
# COMPACT_ATOMS: atom_id res chain seq x y z
N MET A 1 16.58 -36.83 24.18
CA MET A 1 16.41 -36.32 25.57
C MET A 1 16.04 -34.83 25.68
N ASN A 2 15.64 -34.13 24.58
CA ASN A 2 15.38 -32.68 24.58
C ASN A 2 13.88 -32.26 24.54
N ILE A 3 12.95 -33.16 24.21
CA ILE A 3 11.51 -32.80 24.08
C ILE A 3 10.84 -32.65 25.46
N LYS A 4 11.19 -33.50 26.44
CA LYS A 4 10.65 -33.40 27.81
C LYS A 4 11.12 -32.15 28.56
N LYS A 5 12.34 -31.63 28.28
CA LYS A 5 12.84 -30.38 28.88
C LYS A 5 12.06 -29.17 28.34
N ASN A 6 11.83 -29.05 27.03
CA ASN A 6 11.03 -27.96 26.47
C ASN A 6 9.59 -27.94 26.98
N LEU A 7 8.98 -29.11 27.17
CA LEU A 7 7.62 -29.21 27.71
C LEU A 7 7.54 -28.73 29.19
N LEU A 8 8.59 -28.99 29.98
CA LEU A 8 8.68 -28.54 31.37
C LEU A 8 8.88 -27.02 31.46
N TYR A 9 9.74 -26.45 30.62
CA TYR A 9 9.92 -24.99 30.51
C TYR A 9 8.66 -24.27 30.05
N HIS A 10 7.92 -24.83 29.09
CA HIS A 10 6.63 -24.25 28.67
C HIS A 10 5.62 -24.28 29.81
N LYS A 11 5.51 -25.39 30.56
CA LYS A 11 4.64 -25.49 31.73
C LYS A 11 5.01 -24.53 32.86
N LEU A 12 6.31 -24.31 33.10
CA LEU A 12 6.80 -23.34 34.09
C LEU A 12 6.52 -21.88 33.70
N LEU A 13 6.42 -21.56 32.40
CA LEU A 13 6.07 -20.23 31.90
C LEU A 13 4.55 -19.96 31.88
N VAL A 14 3.71 -21.00 31.90
CA VAL A 14 2.24 -20.81 31.89
C VAL A 14 1.77 -20.02 33.11
N LEU A 15 2.26 -20.35 34.31
CA LEU A 15 1.80 -19.70 35.55
C LEU A 15 2.14 -18.19 35.57
N PRO A 16 3.38 -17.74 35.30
CA PRO A 16 3.69 -16.32 35.17
C PRO A 16 2.85 -15.60 34.10
N ILE A 17 2.65 -16.22 32.93
CA ILE A 17 1.84 -15.63 31.85
C ILE A 17 0.39 -15.47 32.30
N LEU A 18 -0.18 -16.48 32.95
CA LEU A 18 -1.55 -16.44 33.48
C LEU A 18 -1.68 -15.38 34.56
N THR A 19 -0.73 -15.28 35.49
CA THR A 19 -0.72 -14.24 36.52
C THR A 19 -0.64 -12.84 35.91
N LEU A 20 0.24 -12.61 34.93
CA LEU A 20 0.33 -11.34 34.21
C LEU A 20 -0.97 -11.02 33.47
N PHE A 21 -1.61 -12.02 32.88
CA PHE A 21 -2.90 -11.87 32.21
C PHE A 21 -4.02 -11.48 33.19
N VAL A 22 -4.08 -12.12 34.37
CA VAL A 22 -5.03 -11.76 35.43
C VAL A 22 -4.79 -10.33 35.93
N ILE A 23 -3.53 -9.94 36.15
CA ILE A 23 -3.18 -8.55 36.52
C ILE A 23 -3.63 -7.59 35.42
N PHE A 24 -3.38 -7.93 34.16
CA PHE A 24 -3.74 -7.10 33.01
C PHE A 24 -5.25 -6.87 32.93
N ILE A 25 -6.06 -7.92 33.07
CA ILE A 25 -7.53 -7.81 33.13
C ILE A 25 -7.97 -6.99 34.34
N SER A 26 -7.38 -7.23 35.51
CA SER A 26 -7.73 -6.49 36.73
C SER A 26 -7.50 -4.98 36.55
N LEU A 27 -6.43 -4.58 35.85
CA LEU A 27 -6.17 -3.17 35.54
C LEU A 27 -7.17 -2.56 34.54
N ILE A 28 -7.74 -3.37 33.65
CA ILE A 28 -8.78 -2.93 32.71
C ILE A 28 -10.09 -2.70 33.45
N GLU A 29 -10.49 -3.66 34.29
CA GLU A 29 -11.81 -3.69 34.93
C GLU A 29 -11.91 -2.79 36.16
N GLN A 30 -10.78 -2.46 36.81
CA GLN A 30 -10.77 -1.71 38.06
C GLN A 30 -11.57 -0.40 37.94
N PRO A 31 -12.68 -0.24 38.67
CA PRO A 31 -13.40 1.03 38.69
C PRO A 31 -12.55 2.06 39.44
N LEU A 32 -12.35 3.21 38.82
CA LEU A 32 -11.59 4.33 39.39
C LEU A 32 -12.53 5.53 39.50
N THR A 33 -12.41 6.28 40.58
CA THR A 33 -13.06 7.60 40.68
C THR A 33 -12.47 8.54 39.63
N PHE A 34 -13.17 9.63 39.30
CA PHE A 34 -12.70 10.64 38.36
C PHE A 34 -11.24 11.08 38.62
N TYR A 35 -10.92 11.42 39.88
CA TYR A 35 -9.56 11.84 40.26
C TYR A 35 -8.53 10.73 40.06
N GLN A 36 -8.87 9.50 40.43
CA GLN A 36 -7.97 8.35 40.27
C GLN A 36 -7.72 8.03 38.79
N GLN A 37 -8.77 8.05 37.97
CA GLN A 37 -8.67 7.83 36.53
C GLN A 37 -7.83 8.93 35.86
N THR A 38 -8.09 10.20 36.20
CA THR A 38 -7.34 11.33 35.66
C THR A 38 -5.87 11.23 36.02
N LEU A 39 -5.56 10.89 37.28
CA LEU A 39 -4.19 10.70 37.75
C LEU A 39 -3.52 9.52 37.04
N PHE A 40 -4.19 8.38 36.96
CA PHE A 40 -3.72 7.18 36.25
C PHE A 40 -3.38 7.51 34.79
N SER A 41 -4.33 8.10 34.06
CA SER A 41 -4.16 8.53 32.68
C SER A 41 -3.01 9.51 32.49
N SER A 42 -2.87 10.50 33.38
CA SER A 42 -1.80 11.51 33.31
C SER A 42 -0.42 10.88 33.53
N ILE A 43 -0.30 10.00 34.52
CA ILE A 43 0.94 9.24 34.77
C ILE A 43 1.27 8.35 33.57
N MET A 44 0.28 7.67 32.99
CA MET A 44 0.48 6.82 31.80
C MET A 44 0.93 7.64 30.58
N CYS A 45 0.30 8.77 30.31
CA CYS A 45 0.70 9.68 29.24
C CYS A 45 2.15 10.17 29.42
N LEU A 46 2.51 10.60 30.64
CA LEU A 46 3.86 11.07 30.95
C LEU A 46 4.88 9.92 30.81
N ALA A 47 4.57 8.74 31.36
CA ALA A 47 5.43 7.57 31.27
C ALA A 47 5.66 7.14 29.81
N VAL A 48 4.59 7.06 29.01
CA VAL A 48 4.67 6.74 27.58
C VAL A 48 5.50 7.77 26.83
N LEU A 49 5.31 9.07 27.09
CA LEU A 49 6.09 10.14 26.48
C LEU A 49 7.58 10.03 26.82
N LEU A 50 7.92 9.82 28.10
CA LEU A 50 9.30 9.68 28.57
C LEU A 50 9.98 8.41 28.01
N ILE A 51 9.28 7.27 28.02
CA ILE A 51 9.78 5.99 27.53
C ILE A 51 9.96 6.02 26.01
N ASN A 52 9.09 6.73 25.28
CA ASN A 52 9.14 6.80 23.81
C ASN A 52 10.43 7.43 23.28
N PHE A 53 11.15 8.25 24.07
CA PHE A 53 12.47 8.77 23.69
C PHE A 53 13.53 7.67 23.56
N ARG A 54 13.36 6.53 24.23
CA ARG A 54 14.30 5.42 24.18
C ARG A 54 14.07 4.59 22.93
N LYS A 55 15.14 4.23 22.23
CA LYS A 55 15.11 3.33 21.06
C LYS A 55 15.26 1.88 21.53
N GLY A 56 14.54 0.95 20.89
CA GLY A 56 14.68 -0.47 21.15
C GLY A 56 13.42 -1.26 20.85
N LYS A 57 13.57 -2.52 20.43
CA LYS A 57 12.46 -3.43 20.12
C LYS A 57 11.61 -3.73 21.36
N PHE A 58 12.24 -4.06 22.48
CA PHE A 58 11.55 -4.29 23.76
C PHE A 58 10.72 -3.10 24.22
N ILE A 59 11.24 -1.87 24.07
CA ILE A 59 10.49 -0.65 24.40
C ILE A 59 9.25 -0.52 23.50
N THR A 60 9.37 -0.79 22.20
CA THR A 60 8.22 -0.76 21.29
C THR A 60 7.16 -1.78 21.69
N LEU A 61 7.55 -3.01 22.06
CA LEU A 61 6.64 -4.05 22.52
C LEU A 61 5.96 -3.69 23.84
N PHE A 62 6.70 -3.15 24.79
CA PHE A 62 6.16 -2.66 26.05
C PHE A 62 5.11 -1.57 25.79
N LEU A 63 5.45 -0.59 24.94
CA LEU A 63 4.53 0.48 24.56
C LEU A 63 3.29 -0.07 23.82
N MET A 64 3.42 -1.06 22.94
CA MET A 64 2.26 -1.76 22.35
C MET A 64 1.37 -2.35 23.44
N GLY A 65 1.95 -3.01 24.45
CA GLY A 65 1.21 -3.54 25.61
C GLY A 65 0.45 -2.46 26.39
N VAL A 66 1.08 -1.30 26.63
CA VAL A 66 0.41 -0.14 27.24
C VAL A 66 -0.72 0.39 26.35
N GLY A 67 -0.51 0.45 25.03
CA GLY A 67 -1.55 0.81 24.06
C GLY A 67 -2.75 -0.12 24.14
N ILE A 68 -2.53 -1.44 24.19
CA ILE A 68 -3.59 -2.44 24.36
C ILE A 68 -4.31 -2.23 25.69
N LEU A 69 -3.58 -2.00 26.79
CA LEU A 69 -4.16 -1.81 28.11
C LEU A 69 -5.11 -0.62 28.14
N ILE A 70 -4.64 0.55 27.71
CA ILE A 70 -5.43 1.79 27.75
C ILE A 70 -6.62 1.71 26.78
N SER A 71 -6.43 1.14 25.59
CA SER A 71 -7.51 0.95 24.62
C SER A 71 -8.59 0.00 25.14
N SER A 72 -8.18 -1.09 25.79
CA SER A 72 -9.11 -2.08 26.35
C SER A 72 -9.85 -1.51 27.57
N ARG A 73 -9.18 -0.72 28.41
CA ARG A 73 -9.82 0.03 29.52
C ARG A 73 -10.84 1.03 29.01
N TYR A 74 -10.55 1.74 27.92
CA TYR A 74 -11.50 2.62 27.25
C TYR A 74 -12.76 1.87 26.77
N ILE A 75 -12.58 0.75 26.05
CA ILE A 75 -13.71 -0.06 25.57
C ILE A 75 -14.50 -0.67 26.74
N PHE A 76 -13.82 -1.12 27.80
CA PHE A 76 -14.49 -1.62 29.00
C PHE A 76 -15.35 -0.54 29.65
N TRP A 77 -14.82 0.68 29.83
CA TRP A 77 -15.60 1.84 30.31
C TRP A 77 -16.78 2.14 29.38
N ARG A 78 -16.58 2.10 28.05
CA ARG A 78 -17.68 2.31 27.10
C ARG A 78 -18.82 1.31 27.29
N ILE A 79 -18.50 0.02 27.42
CA ILE A 79 -19.48 -1.07 27.58
C ILE A 79 -20.16 -1.04 28.95
N SER A 80 -19.41 -0.78 30.01
CA SER A 80 -19.89 -0.95 31.39
C SER A 80 -20.67 0.23 31.93
N THR A 81 -20.29 1.48 31.58
CA THR A 81 -20.82 2.67 32.26
C THR A 81 -21.51 3.68 31.36
N THR A 82 -21.32 3.64 30.05
CA THR A 82 -21.72 4.78 29.17
C THR A 82 -22.78 4.47 28.12
N LEU A 83 -23.37 3.28 28.17
CA LEU A 83 -24.44 2.88 27.25
C LEU A 83 -25.78 3.45 27.72
N ILE A 84 -26.51 4.04 26.77
CA ILE A 84 -27.85 4.61 27.01
C ILE A 84 -28.91 3.54 26.77
N TRP A 85 -29.83 3.37 27.71
CA TRP A 85 -30.90 2.36 27.67
C TRP A 85 -32.32 2.93 27.71
N ASP A 86 -32.47 4.26 27.73
CA ASP A 86 -33.76 4.90 28.01
C ASP A 86 -34.68 5.01 26.78
N LYS A 87 -34.13 5.35 25.62
CA LYS A 87 -34.89 5.65 24.39
C LYS A 87 -34.36 4.86 23.20
N TYR A 88 -35.27 4.30 22.39
CA TYR A 88 -34.89 3.50 21.22
C TYR A 88 -33.91 4.20 20.25
N PRO A 89 -34.06 5.50 19.89
CA PRO A 89 -33.08 6.18 19.05
C PRO A 89 -31.70 6.25 19.71
N ASP A 90 -31.64 6.60 21.00
CA ASP A 90 -30.38 6.73 21.73
C ASP A 90 -29.66 5.37 21.85
N ILE A 91 -30.40 4.30 22.15
CA ILE A 91 -29.88 2.93 22.15
C ILE A 91 -29.26 2.59 20.79
N PHE A 92 -29.99 2.84 19.71
CA PHE A 92 -29.54 2.52 18.35
C PHE A 92 -28.23 3.26 18.01
N PHE A 93 -28.17 4.57 18.22
CA PHE A 93 -26.98 5.35 17.87
C PHE A 93 -25.81 5.08 18.82
N SER A 94 -26.07 4.88 20.12
CA SER A 94 -25.05 4.54 21.12
C SER A 94 -24.41 3.17 20.82
N LEU A 95 -25.21 2.14 20.52
CA LEU A 95 -24.71 0.81 20.13
C LEU A 95 -23.99 0.85 18.78
N THR A 96 -24.50 1.62 17.82
CA THR A 96 -23.85 1.76 16.50
C THR A 96 -22.46 2.37 16.64
N LEU A 97 -22.30 3.42 17.46
CA LEU A 97 -21.00 3.99 17.78
C LEU A 97 -20.10 2.97 18.49
N LEU A 98 -20.61 2.26 19.51
CA LEU A 98 -19.85 1.25 20.23
C LEU A 98 -19.33 0.14 19.30
N ILE A 99 -20.15 -0.35 18.36
CA ILE A 99 -19.72 -1.37 17.38
C ILE A 99 -18.55 -0.86 16.54
N ALA A 100 -18.59 0.40 16.09
CA ALA A 100 -17.49 1.01 15.34
C ALA A 100 -16.21 1.13 16.21
N GLU A 101 -16.35 1.47 17.49
CA GLU A 101 -15.23 1.55 18.44
C GLU A 101 -14.63 0.17 18.75
N ILE A 102 -15.45 -0.85 18.97
CA ILE A 102 -15.01 -2.24 19.16
C ILE A 102 -14.28 -2.75 17.92
N TYR A 103 -14.79 -2.43 16.73
CA TYR A 103 -14.11 -2.75 15.48
C TYR A 103 -12.71 -2.10 15.44
N ALA A 104 -12.60 -0.81 15.75
CA ALA A 104 -11.32 -0.10 15.71
C ALA A 104 -10.33 -0.67 16.73
N TRP A 105 -10.81 -1.02 17.93
CA TRP A 105 -10.03 -1.71 18.94
C TRP A 105 -9.56 -3.09 18.46
N ALA A 106 -10.43 -3.90 17.88
CA ALA A 106 -10.06 -5.22 17.35
C ALA A 106 -9.00 -5.12 16.24
N VAL A 107 -9.14 -4.17 15.31
CA VAL A 107 -8.13 -3.91 14.27
C VAL A 107 -6.81 -3.43 14.86
N LEU A 108 -6.83 -2.63 15.92
CA LEU A 108 -5.61 -2.22 16.64
C LEU A 108 -4.88 -3.43 17.24
N LEU A 109 -5.61 -4.34 17.90
CA LEU A 109 -5.03 -5.58 18.46
C LEU A 109 -4.40 -6.45 17.37
N LEU A 110 -5.14 -6.68 16.29
CA LEU A 110 -4.68 -7.49 15.15
C LEU A 110 -3.47 -6.85 14.47
N GLY A 111 -3.48 -5.53 14.28
CA GLY A 111 -2.37 -4.77 13.72
C GLY A 111 -1.11 -4.87 14.59
N TYR A 112 -1.22 -4.73 15.91
CA TYR A 112 -0.09 -4.87 16.83
C TYR A 112 0.46 -6.31 16.83
N PHE A 113 -0.41 -7.32 16.86
CA PHE A 113 -0.02 -8.70 16.72
C PHE A 113 0.77 -8.93 15.42
N GLN A 114 0.26 -8.41 14.30
CA GLN A 114 0.86 -8.58 12.98
C GLN A 114 2.27 -7.97 12.89
N VAL A 115 2.53 -6.82 13.54
CA VAL A 115 3.80 -6.08 13.40
C VAL A 115 4.69 -6.06 14.64
N CYS A 116 4.41 -6.89 15.65
CA CYS A 116 5.19 -6.90 16.89
C CYS A 116 6.65 -7.35 16.70
N PHE A 117 6.92 -8.27 15.76
CA PHE A 117 8.28 -8.80 15.53
C PHE A 117 8.67 -8.92 14.04
N PRO A 118 8.71 -7.85 13.23
CA PRO A 118 8.99 -7.96 11.80
C PRO A 118 10.35 -8.61 11.53
N LEU A 119 10.37 -9.65 10.68
CA LEU A 119 11.50 -10.56 10.52
C LEU A 119 12.71 -9.91 9.83
N ASN A 120 12.48 -8.99 8.88
CA ASN A 120 13.51 -8.32 8.06
C ASN A 120 14.48 -9.32 7.42
N ARG A 121 13.98 -10.22 6.57
CA ARG A 121 14.83 -11.18 5.85
C ARG A 121 15.85 -10.48 4.98
N GLU A 122 17.07 -11.01 5.01
CA GLU A 122 18.11 -10.70 4.04
C GLU A 122 18.08 -11.74 2.90
N SER A 123 18.69 -11.39 1.77
CA SER A 123 18.91 -12.35 0.67
C SER A 123 19.87 -13.45 1.11
N LEU A 124 19.58 -14.70 0.77
CA LEU A 124 20.54 -15.80 0.92
C LEU A 124 21.38 -15.95 -0.35
N PRO A 125 22.68 -16.31 -0.22
CA PRO A 125 23.52 -16.56 -1.38
C PRO A 125 23.07 -17.82 -2.13
N LEU A 126 23.22 -17.80 -3.45
CA LEU A 126 23.09 -18.99 -4.29
C LEU A 126 24.39 -19.80 -4.31
N PRO A 127 24.34 -21.10 -4.68
CA PRO A 127 25.53 -21.86 -5.00
C PRO A 127 26.41 -21.13 -6.01
N ALA A 128 27.72 -21.16 -5.81
CA ALA A 128 28.68 -20.47 -6.69
C ALA A 128 28.63 -20.98 -8.13
N ASP A 129 28.30 -22.25 -8.33
CA ASP A 129 28.13 -22.88 -9.63
C ASP A 129 26.67 -22.74 -10.14
N PRO A 130 26.43 -21.98 -11.23
CA PRO A 130 25.10 -21.79 -11.80
C PRO A 130 24.44 -23.06 -12.34
N THR A 131 25.20 -24.14 -12.55
CA THR A 131 24.62 -25.44 -12.97
C THR A 131 23.72 -26.05 -11.90
N HIS A 132 23.83 -25.62 -10.64
CA HIS A 132 22.95 -26.03 -9.54
C HIS A 132 21.73 -25.12 -9.35
N TRP A 133 21.62 -24.02 -10.12
CA TRP A 133 20.48 -23.13 -10.01
C TRP A 133 19.23 -23.78 -10.63
N PRO A 134 18.03 -23.55 -10.11
CA PRO A 134 16.81 -24.17 -10.63
C PRO A 134 16.31 -23.52 -11.92
N SER A 135 15.43 -24.20 -12.64
CA SER A 135 14.73 -23.63 -13.80
C SER A 135 13.57 -22.74 -13.37
N VAL A 136 13.33 -21.65 -14.10
CA VAL A 136 12.29 -20.66 -13.81
C VAL A 136 11.54 -20.24 -15.07
N ASP A 137 10.22 -20.32 -15.03
CA ASP A 137 9.34 -19.70 -16.02
C ASP A 137 8.93 -18.29 -15.56
N ILE A 138 9.10 -17.28 -16.40
CA ILE A 138 8.69 -15.89 -16.12
C ILE A 138 7.38 -15.62 -16.84
N PHE A 139 6.32 -15.33 -16.09
CA PHE A 139 4.99 -15.06 -16.62
C PHE A 139 4.65 -13.57 -16.59
N ILE A 140 4.29 -13.03 -17.75
CA ILE A 140 3.87 -11.64 -17.95
C ILE A 140 2.47 -11.64 -18.56
N PRO A 141 1.40 -11.68 -17.75
CA PRO A 141 0.04 -11.61 -18.25
C PRO A 141 -0.37 -10.19 -18.64
N THR A 142 -1.09 -10.08 -19.75
CA THR A 142 -1.65 -8.84 -20.28
C THR A 142 -3.02 -9.10 -20.92
N TYR A 143 -3.86 -8.07 -20.98
CA TYR A 143 -5.20 -8.15 -21.58
C TYR A 143 -5.46 -6.98 -22.55
N ASN A 144 -5.39 -5.75 -22.07
CA ASN A 144 -5.71 -4.55 -22.86
C ASN A 144 -4.61 -3.48 -22.84
N GLU A 145 -3.50 -3.72 -22.14
CA GLU A 145 -2.42 -2.77 -22.00
C GLU A 145 -1.66 -2.59 -23.33
N PRO A 146 -1.25 -1.36 -23.69
CA PRO A 146 -0.56 -1.13 -24.95
C PRO A 146 0.83 -1.79 -24.94
N LEU A 147 1.29 -2.26 -26.11
CA LEU A 147 2.60 -2.90 -26.27
C LEU A 147 3.74 -2.02 -25.75
N SER A 148 3.60 -0.69 -25.86
CA SER A 148 4.59 0.27 -25.36
C SER A 148 4.87 0.16 -23.87
N VAL A 149 3.89 -0.29 -23.07
CA VAL A 149 4.03 -0.53 -21.64
C VAL A 149 4.57 -1.96 -21.41
N VAL A 150 3.99 -2.96 -22.09
CA VAL A 150 4.31 -4.37 -21.86
C VAL A 150 5.74 -4.73 -22.28
N GLN A 151 6.24 -4.14 -23.38
CA GLN A 151 7.56 -4.43 -23.92
C GLN A 151 8.68 -4.17 -22.89
N ASN A 152 8.56 -3.15 -22.04
CA ASN A 152 9.61 -2.82 -21.08
C ASN A 152 9.73 -3.88 -19.98
N THR A 153 8.62 -4.49 -19.58
CA THR A 153 8.62 -5.62 -18.65
C THR A 153 9.24 -6.86 -19.28
N VAL A 154 8.95 -7.13 -20.56
CA VAL A 154 9.57 -8.21 -21.33
C VAL A 154 11.08 -8.00 -21.47
N TYR A 155 11.53 -6.81 -21.84
CA TYR A 155 12.95 -6.47 -21.91
C TYR A 155 13.64 -6.56 -20.55
N GLY A 156 12.97 -6.19 -19.46
CA GLY A 156 13.48 -6.37 -18.10
C GLY A 156 13.64 -7.84 -17.71
N ALA A 157 12.70 -8.70 -18.13
CA ALA A 157 12.81 -10.15 -17.95
C ALA A 157 13.96 -10.75 -18.78
N LEU A 158 14.12 -10.33 -20.04
CA LEU A 158 15.24 -10.72 -20.90
C LEU A 158 16.60 -10.22 -20.39
N ALA A 159 16.61 -9.14 -19.61
CA ALA A 159 17.82 -8.58 -19.03
C ALA A 159 18.31 -9.29 -17.75
N MET A 160 17.52 -10.20 -17.17
CA MET A 160 17.84 -10.87 -15.90
C MET A 160 19.15 -11.66 -15.94
N ASN A 161 19.89 -11.65 -14.83
CA ASN A 161 21.11 -12.41 -14.67
C ASN A 161 20.79 -13.86 -14.25
N TRP A 162 20.43 -14.69 -15.23
CA TRP A 162 20.14 -16.12 -15.05
C TRP A 162 20.65 -16.93 -16.26
N PRO A 163 21.04 -18.21 -16.09
CA PRO A 163 21.43 -19.05 -17.23
C PRO A 163 20.30 -19.17 -18.26
N GLU A 164 20.63 -18.95 -19.54
CA GLU A 164 19.66 -18.92 -20.65
C GLU A 164 18.91 -20.25 -20.81
N ASP A 165 19.55 -21.37 -20.53
CA ASP A 165 18.96 -22.71 -20.56
C ASP A 165 18.00 -23.00 -19.40
N LYS A 166 17.94 -22.11 -18.40
CA LYS A 166 17.16 -22.26 -17.16
C LYS A 166 16.11 -21.18 -16.95
N ILE A 167 15.98 -20.23 -17.87
CA ILE A 167 14.95 -19.20 -17.84
C ILE A 167 14.11 -19.29 -19.11
N THR A 168 12.80 -19.28 -18.98
CA THR A 168 11.89 -19.17 -20.13
C THR A 168 10.87 -18.09 -19.85
N ILE A 169 10.76 -17.13 -20.78
CA ILE A 169 9.86 -15.98 -20.63
C ILE A 169 8.60 -16.23 -21.44
N TRP A 170 7.45 -16.01 -20.81
CA TRP A 170 6.12 -16.23 -21.36
C TRP A 170 5.30 -14.94 -21.33
N LEU A 171 4.90 -14.48 -22.50
CA LEU A 171 3.93 -13.41 -22.70
C LEU A 171 2.53 -14.03 -22.81
N LEU A 172 1.71 -13.80 -21.78
CA LEU A 172 0.37 -14.40 -21.69
C LEU A 172 -0.67 -13.36 -22.12
N ASP A 173 -0.98 -13.30 -23.41
CA ASP A 173 -1.89 -12.31 -23.99
C ASP A 173 -3.34 -12.81 -24.03
N ASP A 174 -4.10 -12.43 -23.02
CA ASP A 174 -5.53 -12.72 -22.92
C ASP A 174 -6.37 -11.80 -23.83
N GLY A 175 -5.74 -10.91 -24.60
CA GLY A 175 -6.39 -10.12 -25.66
C GLY A 175 -6.23 -10.72 -27.06
N GLY A 176 -5.39 -11.75 -27.23
CA GLY A 176 -5.17 -12.41 -28.52
C GLY A 176 -4.67 -11.48 -29.64
N ARG A 177 -3.76 -10.55 -29.32
CA ARG A 177 -3.38 -9.45 -30.22
C ARG A 177 -2.19 -9.84 -31.09
N GLU A 178 -2.35 -9.74 -32.41
CA GLU A 178 -1.34 -10.12 -33.40
C GLU A 178 0.00 -9.38 -33.21
N ALA A 179 -0.03 -8.10 -32.80
CA ALA A 179 1.17 -7.33 -32.53
C ALA A 179 2.02 -7.93 -31.38
N PHE A 180 1.37 -8.57 -30.39
CA PHE A 180 2.06 -9.21 -29.26
C PHE A 180 2.66 -10.56 -29.67
N CYS A 181 1.98 -11.31 -30.52
CA CYS A 181 2.52 -12.55 -31.11
C CYS A 181 3.79 -12.27 -31.91
N ARG A 182 3.74 -11.29 -32.83
CA ARG A 182 4.92 -10.86 -33.61
C ARG A 182 6.06 -10.39 -32.73
N PHE A 183 5.76 -9.56 -31.73
CA PHE A 183 6.77 -9.09 -30.79
C PHE A 183 7.43 -10.24 -30.01
N ALA A 184 6.66 -11.25 -29.61
CA ALA A 184 7.20 -12.42 -28.93
C ALA A 184 8.11 -13.26 -29.83
N GLU A 185 7.74 -13.44 -31.10
CA GLU A 185 8.57 -14.11 -32.11
C GLU A 185 9.88 -13.35 -32.35
N GLU A 186 9.81 -12.02 -32.55
CA GLU A 186 10.97 -11.15 -32.79
C GLU A 186 11.94 -11.11 -31.60
N THR A 187 11.44 -11.26 -30.37
CA THR A 187 12.25 -11.26 -29.14
C THR A 187 12.64 -12.66 -28.66
N GLY A 188 12.18 -13.72 -29.33
CA GLY A 188 12.51 -15.10 -29.01
C GLY A 188 11.88 -15.63 -27.71
N ILE A 189 10.79 -15.03 -27.24
CA ILE A 189 10.06 -15.48 -26.05
C ILE A 189 8.85 -16.36 -26.41
N ARG A 190 8.26 -17.01 -25.42
CA ARG A 190 7.03 -17.80 -25.63
C ARG A 190 5.81 -16.91 -25.59
N TYR A 191 4.89 -17.13 -26.52
CA TYR A 191 3.59 -16.45 -26.57
C TYR A 191 2.47 -17.46 -26.30
N VAL A 192 1.50 -17.06 -25.48
CA VAL A 192 0.30 -17.84 -25.23
C VAL A 192 -0.90 -16.90 -25.27
N ALA A 193 -1.91 -17.32 -26.01
CA ALA A 193 -3.26 -16.76 -25.98
C ALA A 193 -4.26 -17.92 -25.84
N ARG A 194 -5.48 -17.62 -25.38
CA ARG A 194 -6.55 -18.61 -25.21
C ARG A 194 -7.84 -18.13 -25.83
N SER A 195 -8.69 -19.07 -26.24
CA SER A 195 -9.96 -18.79 -26.91
C SER A 195 -11.09 -18.39 -25.94
N THR A 196 -11.01 -18.82 -24.68
CA THR A 196 -11.99 -18.52 -23.64
C THR A 196 -11.36 -17.71 -22.50
N HIS A 197 -12.05 -16.64 -22.08
CA HIS A 197 -11.54 -15.66 -21.11
C HIS A 197 -12.05 -15.94 -19.69
N GLU A 198 -12.20 -17.21 -19.34
CA GLU A 198 -12.70 -17.61 -18.02
C GLU A 198 -11.68 -17.26 -16.93
N HIS A 199 -12.18 -16.81 -15.78
CA HIS A 199 -11.36 -16.49 -14.59
C HIS A 199 -10.25 -15.44 -14.79
N ALA A 200 -10.36 -14.59 -15.83
CA ALA A 200 -9.46 -13.45 -16.06
C ALA A 200 -7.96 -13.83 -15.91
N LYS A 201 -7.17 -13.03 -15.19
CA LYS A 201 -5.72 -13.25 -14.99
C LYS A 201 -5.40 -14.63 -14.40
N ALA A 202 -6.16 -15.10 -13.42
CA ALA A 202 -5.96 -16.41 -12.81
C ALA A 202 -6.06 -17.54 -13.85
N GLY A 203 -7.12 -17.49 -14.68
CA GLY A 203 -7.30 -18.46 -15.75
C GLY A 203 -6.21 -18.38 -16.82
N ASN A 204 -5.74 -17.18 -17.14
CA ASN A 204 -4.66 -16.99 -18.12
C ASN A 204 -3.35 -17.63 -17.62
N ILE A 205 -3.00 -17.37 -16.36
CA ILE A 205 -1.85 -18.01 -15.71
C ILE A 205 -2.04 -19.53 -15.66
N ASN A 206 -3.20 -20.03 -15.24
CA ASN A 206 -3.46 -21.46 -15.16
C ASN A 206 -3.37 -22.17 -16.52
N HIS A 207 -3.80 -21.52 -17.60
CA HIS A 207 -3.61 -22.04 -18.95
C HIS A 207 -2.12 -22.17 -19.29
N ALA A 208 -1.33 -21.13 -19.03
CA ALA A 208 0.12 -21.15 -19.25
C ALA A 208 0.85 -22.20 -18.39
N LEU A 209 0.38 -22.40 -17.14
CA LEU A 209 0.88 -23.41 -16.22
C LEU A 209 0.75 -24.86 -16.75
N THR A 210 -0.14 -25.11 -17.73
CA THR A 210 -0.24 -26.42 -18.41
C THR A 210 0.84 -26.64 -19.47
N LEU A 211 1.46 -25.57 -19.96
CA LEU A 211 2.47 -25.57 -21.02
C LEU A 211 3.89 -25.45 -20.47
N ALA A 212 4.04 -24.62 -19.43
CA ALA A 212 5.27 -24.37 -18.71
C ALA A 212 5.71 -25.59 -17.88
N LYS A 213 7.02 -25.81 -17.77
CA LYS A 213 7.60 -27.04 -17.17
C LYS A 213 8.71 -26.77 -16.14
N SER A 214 9.05 -25.51 -15.88
CA SER A 214 10.11 -25.19 -14.93
C SER A 214 9.72 -25.48 -13.49
N GLU A 215 10.72 -25.64 -12.61
CA GLU A 215 10.50 -25.92 -11.19
C GLU A 215 9.83 -24.75 -10.45
N PHE A 216 10.07 -23.52 -10.93
CA PHE A 216 9.51 -22.30 -10.36
C PHE A 216 8.85 -21.43 -11.42
N VAL A 217 7.91 -20.60 -10.97
CA VAL A 217 7.25 -19.59 -11.80
C VAL A 217 7.39 -18.23 -11.12
N ALA A 218 7.95 -17.25 -11.80
CA ALA A 218 7.92 -15.86 -11.38
C ALA A 218 6.82 -15.12 -12.12
N ILE A 219 6.00 -14.34 -11.41
CA ILE A 219 4.85 -13.64 -11.99
C ILE A 219 5.05 -12.14 -11.86
N PHE A 220 4.98 -11.42 -12.98
CA PHE A 220 5.01 -9.96 -13.03
C PHE A 220 3.80 -9.45 -13.78
N ASP A 221 3.06 -8.50 -13.22
CA ASP A 221 2.13 -7.71 -14.04
C ASP A 221 2.88 -7.06 -15.21
N CYS A 222 2.20 -6.85 -16.32
CA CYS A 222 2.79 -6.32 -17.55
C CYS A 222 3.44 -4.94 -17.44
N ASP A 223 3.23 -4.22 -16.33
CA ASP A 223 3.82 -2.93 -16.02
C ASP A 223 4.90 -2.98 -14.93
N HIS A 224 5.22 -4.15 -14.37
CA HIS A 224 6.26 -4.31 -13.34
C HIS A 224 7.58 -4.79 -13.94
N ILE A 225 8.47 -3.85 -14.23
CA ILE A 225 9.78 -4.12 -14.82
C ILE A 225 10.71 -4.68 -13.74
N PRO A 226 11.20 -5.93 -13.86
CA PRO A 226 12.03 -6.54 -12.83
C PRO A 226 13.49 -6.09 -12.90
N SER A 227 14.19 -6.13 -11.78
CA SER A 227 15.63 -5.89 -11.70
C SER A 227 16.42 -7.07 -12.25
N VAL A 228 17.64 -6.81 -12.74
CA VAL A 228 18.53 -7.87 -13.24
C VAL A 228 18.87 -8.92 -12.18
N SER A 229 18.79 -8.55 -10.91
CA SER A 229 19.11 -9.38 -9.74
C SER A 229 17.90 -10.10 -9.12
N PHE A 230 16.70 -9.98 -9.72
CA PHE A 230 15.45 -10.44 -9.11
C PHE A 230 15.53 -11.93 -8.67
N LEU A 231 15.91 -12.82 -9.58
CA LEU A 231 16.05 -14.26 -9.28
C LEU A 231 17.22 -14.53 -8.33
N GLN A 232 18.37 -13.89 -8.55
CA GLN A 232 19.55 -14.07 -7.70
C GLN A 232 19.26 -13.76 -6.22
N ARG A 233 18.42 -12.76 -5.94
CA ARG A 233 18.07 -12.36 -4.57
C ARG A 233 16.96 -13.20 -3.94
N THR A 234 16.08 -13.77 -4.76
CA THR A 234 14.90 -14.50 -4.26
C THR A 234 15.14 -16.00 -4.13
N MET A 235 15.93 -16.60 -5.03
CA MET A 235 16.03 -18.06 -5.16
C MET A 235 16.78 -18.76 -4.02
N GLY A 236 17.72 -18.08 -3.33
CA GLY A 236 18.50 -18.69 -2.25
C GLY A 236 17.64 -19.27 -1.11
N TRP A 237 16.49 -18.65 -0.82
CA TRP A 237 15.58 -19.14 0.22
C TRP A 237 14.84 -20.42 -0.16
N PHE A 238 14.54 -20.64 -1.44
CA PHE A 238 13.91 -21.88 -1.89
C PHE A 238 14.85 -23.08 -1.83
N LEU A 239 16.16 -22.84 -1.94
CA LEU A 239 17.18 -23.88 -1.75
C LEU A 239 17.38 -24.20 -0.26
N ALA A 240 17.18 -23.22 0.61
CA ALA A 240 17.33 -23.38 2.05
C ALA A 240 16.09 -23.99 2.74
N ASP A 241 14.89 -23.77 2.22
CA ASP A 241 13.63 -24.28 2.75
C ASP A 241 12.79 -24.97 1.66
N GLU A 242 12.76 -26.31 1.71
CA GLU A 242 11.95 -27.12 0.79
C GLU A 242 10.44 -26.88 0.93
N LYS A 243 9.97 -26.43 2.11
CA LYS A 243 8.56 -26.12 2.34
C LYS A 243 8.17 -24.74 1.81
N LEU A 244 9.14 -23.91 1.44
CA LEU A 244 8.87 -22.59 0.88
C LEU A 244 8.19 -22.75 -0.47
N ALA A 245 6.93 -22.37 -0.52
CA ALA A 245 6.13 -22.40 -1.73
C ALA A 245 6.08 -21.06 -2.44
N MET A 246 6.25 -19.94 -1.73
CA MET A 246 6.12 -18.60 -2.32
C MET A 246 7.05 -17.58 -1.67
N MET A 247 7.68 -16.74 -2.50
CA MET A 247 8.49 -15.59 -2.11
C MET A 247 7.92 -14.31 -2.74
N GLN A 248 7.45 -13.38 -1.91
CA GLN A 248 6.92 -12.08 -2.34
C GLN A 248 7.96 -10.97 -2.15
N THR A 249 8.06 -10.05 -3.10
CA THR A 249 8.83 -8.79 -2.95
C THR A 249 7.88 -7.56 -2.96
N PRO A 250 8.27 -6.38 -2.44
CA PRO A 250 7.48 -5.15 -2.54
C PRO A 250 7.01 -4.85 -3.96
N HIS A 251 5.82 -4.26 -4.08
CA HIS A 251 5.47 -3.49 -5.27
C HIS A 251 6.00 -2.08 -5.11
N HIS A 252 7.00 -1.74 -5.92
CA HIS A 252 7.50 -0.38 -6.01
C HIS A 252 6.88 0.30 -7.24
N PHE A 253 6.47 1.55 -7.10
CA PHE A 253 5.95 2.34 -8.21
C PHE A 253 6.88 3.52 -8.47
N PHE A 254 7.34 3.66 -9.71
CA PHE A 254 8.20 4.78 -10.09
C PHE A 254 7.39 6.01 -10.56
N SER A 255 6.09 5.85 -10.80
CA SER A 255 5.14 6.94 -11.04
C SER A 255 4.38 7.33 -9.76
N PRO A 256 3.98 8.61 -9.61
CA PRO A 256 3.18 9.04 -8.47
C PRO A 256 1.79 8.41 -8.50
N ASP A 257 1.31 7.96 -7.34
CA ASP A 257 -0.11 7.65 -7.17
C ASP A 257 -0.98 8.94 -7.20
N PRO A 258 -2.32 8.83 -7.34
CA PRO A 258 -3.18 10.01 -7.39
C PRO A 258 -3.11 10.90 -6.14
N PHE A 259 -2.83 10.36 -4.95
CA PHE A 259 -2.66 11.17 -3.74
C PHE A 259 -1.39 12.00 -3.82
N GLU A 260 -0.26 11.38 -4.19
CA GLU A 260 1.02 12.04 -4.35
C GLU A 260 0.96 13.13 -5.43
N ARG A 261 0.37 12.81 -6.58
CA ARG A 261 0.21 13.74 -7.69
C ARG A 261 -0.73 14.89 -7.33
N ASN A 262 -1.93 14.58 -6.84
CA ASN A 262 -2.97 15.60 -6.67
C ASN A 262 -2.66 16.58 -5.53
N LEU A 263 -1.91 16.12 -4.53
CA LEU A 263 -1.44 16.94 -3.43
C LEU A 263 -0.06 17.59 -3.67
N GLY A 264 0.64 17.23 -4.75
CA GLY A 264 1.98 17.73 -5.05
C GLY A 264 3.03 17.28 -4.02
N LYS A 265 2.90 16.05 -3.53
CA LYS A 265 3.70 15.45 -2.46
C LYS A 265 4.54 14.23 -2.89
N PHE A 266 4.66 13.98 -4.18
CA PHE A 266 5.47 12.88 -4.72
C PHE A 266 6.88 12.84 -4.13
N ARG A 267 7.28 11.67 -3.60
CA ARG A 267 8.58 11.42 -2.95
C ARG A 267 8.94 12.33 -1.76
N GLN A 268 7.99 13.12 -1.24
CA GLN A 268 8.17 13.93 -0.02
C GLN A 268 7.64 13.19 1.22
N LYS A 269 6.72 12.24 1.01
CA LYS A 269 6.07 11.45 2.04
C LYS A 269 5.91 10.01 1.56
N PRO A 270 5.79 9.03 2.47
CA PRO A 270 5.43 7.69 2.09
C PRO A 270 4.08 7.65 1.35
N ASN A 271 4.01 6.88 0.26
CA ASN A 271 2.76 6.69 -0.48
C ASN A 271 1.81 5.72 0.25
N GLU A 272 0.65 5.42 -0.34
CA GLU A 272 -0.33 4.53 0.29
C GLU A 272 0.27 3.12 0.54
N GLY A 273 0.92 2.53 -0.47
CA GLY A 273 1.41 1.15 -0.40
C GLY A 273 2.61 0.94 0.54
N HIS A 274 3.31 2.01 0.93
CA HIS A 274 4.50 1.92 1.78
C HIS A 274 4.24 1.29 3.15
N LEU A 275 3.07 1.50 3.76
CA LEU A 275 2.73 0.85 5.02
C LEU A 275 2.66 -0.68 4.86
N PHE A 276 1.98 -1.11 3.80
CA PHE A 276 1.74 -2.52 3.53
C PHE A 276 3.03 -3.27 3.20
N TYR A 277 3.78 -2.80 2.20
CA TYR A 277 5.03 -3.44 1.77
C TYR A 277 6.21 -3.14 2.70
N GLY A 278 6.21 -2.00 3.39
CA GLY A 278 7.32 -1.62 4.28
C GLY A 278 7.30 -2.33 5.64
N LEU A 279 6.12 -2.49 6.21
CA LEU A 279 5.95 -2.98 7.59
C LEU A 279 5.00 -4.17 7.69
N ILE A 280 3.81 -4.11 7.10
CA ILE A 280 2.76 -5.12 7.33
C ILE A 280 3.20 -6.48 6.78
N GLN A 281 3.57 -6.59 5.50
CA GLN A 281 4.02 -7.85 4.89
C GLN A 281 5.23 -8.45 5.64
N ASN A 282 6.19 -7.62 6.03
CA ASN A 282 7.34 -8.03 6.84
C ASN A 282 6.96 -8.48 8.26
N GLY A 283 5.91 -7.89 8.85
CA GLY A 283 5.31 -8.34 10.10
C GLY A 283 4.64 -9.71 9.92
N THR A 284 3.82 -9.85 8.88
CA THR A 284 3.12 -11.09 8.51
C THR A 284 4.06 -12.26 8.22
N ASP A 285 5.22 -12.00 7.63
CA ASP A 285 6.26 -12.99 7.34
C ASP A 285 6.77 -13.71 8.61
N THR A 286 6.86 -12.99 9.74
CA THR A 286 7.14 -13.56 11.08
C THR A 286 6.21 -14.71 11.43
N TRP A 287 4.96 -14.62 10.98
CA TRP A 287 3.89 -15.54 11.30
C TRP A 287 3.65 -16.58 10.19
N ASN A 288 4.56 -16.68 9.22
CA ASN A 288 4.42 -17.52 8.04
C ASN A 288 3.07 -17.31 7.32
N ALA A 289 2.66 -16.04 7.19
CA ALA A 289 1.37 -15.67 6.62
C ALA A 289 1.49 -14.60 5.52
N SER A 290 2.72 -14.28 5.07
CA SER A 290 2.91 -13.39 3.93
C SER A 290 2.21 -14.00 2.71
N PHE A 291 1.44 -13.19 1.99
CA PHE A 291 0.66 -13.67 0.86
C PHE A 291 1.06 -12.97 -0.43
N PHE A 292 0.89 -13.71 -1.51
CA PHE A 292 1.08 -13.31 -2.89
C PHE A 292 0.15 -12.14 -3.22
N CYS A 293 0.73 -11.10 -3.82
CA CYS A 293 0.05 -9.87 -4.21
C CYS A 293 -0.11 -9.76 -5.73
N GLY A 294 -0.18 -10.89 -6.44
CA GLY A 294 -0.48 -10.94 -7.87
C GLY A 294 0.72 -10.65 -8.78
N SER A 295 1.76 -9.99 -8.29
CA SER A 295 2.96 -9.62 -9.05
C SER A 295 4.19 -9.59 -8.14
N CYS A 296 5.39 -9.59 -8.73
CA CYS A 296 6.67 -9.50 -8.05
C CYS A 296 6.86 -10.67 -7.05
N ALA A 297 6.53 -11.88 -7.48
CA ALA A 297 6.64 -13.06 -6.65
C ALA A 297 7.18 -14.26 -7.44
N VAL A 298 7.86 -15.15 -6.73
CA VAL A 298 8.27 -16.47 -7.21
C VAL A 298 7.45 -17.52 -6.47
N ILE A 299 6.94 -18.52 -7.19
CA ILE A 299 6.14 -19.61 -6.65
C ILE A 299 6.75 -20.93 -7.10
N ARG A 300 6.89 -21.89 -6.18
CA ARG A 300 7.32 -23.26 -6.48
C ARG A 300 6.19 -24.00 -7.20
N ARG A 301 6.50 -24.62 -8.34
CA ARG A 301 5.50 -25.23 -9.23
C ARG A 301 4.76 -26.39 -8.56
N LYS A 302 5.49 -27.28 -7.88
CA LYS A 302 4.91 -28.48 -7.26
C LYS A 302 3.80 -28.14 -6.22
N PRO A 303 4.04 -27.32 -5.17
CA PRO A 303 2.98 -26.88 -4.26
C PRO A 303 1.82 -26.18 -4.96
N LEU A 304 2.11 -25.40 -6.01
CA LEU A 304 1.10 -24.70 -6.79
C LEU A 304 0.17 -25.69 -7.53
N ASP A 305 0.72 -26.78 -8.08
CA ASP A 305 -0.06 -27.84 -8.70
C ASP A 305 -0.92 -28.62 -7.72
N GLU A 306 -0.41 -28.88 -6.51
CA GLU A 306 -1.13 -29.59 -5.47
C GLU A 306 -2.42 -28.85 -5.03
N ILE A 307 -2.46 -27.53 -5.16
CA ILE A 307 -3.66 -26.71 -4.90
C ILE A 307 -4.52 -26.43 -6.15
N GLY A 308 -4.17 -27.01 -7.29
CA GLY A 308 -4.88 -26.84 -8.56
C GLY A 308 -4.53 -25.57 -9.33
N GLY A 309 -3.36 -24.98 -9.10
CA GLY A 309 -2.92 -23.73 -9.73
C GLY A 309 -3.29 -22.48 -8.93
N ILE A 310 -3.37 -21.35 -9.62
CA ILE A 310 -3.86 -20.08 -9.07
C ILE A 310 -5.37 -20.22 -8.79
N ALA A 311 -5.81 -19.79 -7.61
CA ALA A 311 -7.22 -19.83 -7.21
C ALA A 311 -8.12 -19.02 -8.16
N VAL A 312 -9.39 -19.40 -8.33
CA VAL A 312 -10.28 -18.81 -9.34
C VAL A 312 -11.65 -18.38 -8.81
N GLU A 313 -11.92 -18.66 -7.53
CA GLU A 313 -13.22 -18.50 -6.89
C GLU A 313 -13.48 -17.08 -6.41
N THR A 314 -12.43 -16.27 -6.26
CA THR A 314 -12.51 -14.89 -5.80
C THR A 314 -11.79 -13.95 -6.76
N VAL A 315 -12.13 -12.65 -6.71
CA VAL A 315 -11.50 -11.63 -7.57
C VAL A 315 -10.09 -11.21 -7.10
N THR A 316 -9.61 -11.80 -6.01
CA THR A 316 -8.26 -11.67 -5.45
C THR A 316 -7.63 -13.05 -5.40
N GLU A 317 -7.37 -13.59 -6.59
CA GLU A 317 -6.84 -14.93 -6.80
C GLU A 317 -5.52 -15.16 -6.06
N ASP A 318 -4.76 -14.10 -5.91
CA ASP A 318 -3.41 -14.07 -5.38
C ASP A 318 -3.37 -14.38 -3.88
N ALA A 319 -4.11 -13.61 -3.09
CA ALA A 319 -4.25 -13.84 -1.66
C ALA A 319 -4.93 -15.18 -1.37
N HIS A 320 -5.90 -15.59 -2.21
CA HIS A 320 -6.57 -16.87 -2.06
C HIS A 320 -5.65 -18.06 -2.35
N THR A 321 -4.78 -17.96 -3.35
CA THR A 321 -3.74 -18.96 -3.65
C THR A 321 -2.82 -19.16 -2.45
N SER A 322 -2.41 -18.07 -1.80
CA SER A 322 -1.55 -18.13 -0.60
C SER A 322 -2.24 -18.83 0.57
N LEU A 323 -3.52 -18.53 0.78
CA LEU A 323 -4.32 -19.20 1.81
C LEU A 323 -4.38 -20.71 1.58
N ARG A 324 -4.54 -21.17 0.33
CA ARG A 324 -4.53 -22.59 -0.04
C ARG A 324 -3.18 -23.25 0.22
N LEU A 325 -2.08 -22.61 -0.18
CA LEU A 325 -0.72 -23.09 0.09
C LEU A 325 -0.48 -23.26 1.59
N HIS A 326 -0.82 -22.24 2.39
CA HIS A 326 -0.65 -22.29 3.84
C HIS A 326 -1.49 -23.37 4.50
N ARG A 327 -2.69 -23.67 3.98
CA ARG A 327 -3.55 -24.75 4.51
C ARG A 327 -2.99 -26.14 4.29
N LEU A 328 -2.21 -26.34 3.23
CA LEU A 328 -1.45 -27.57 3.02
C LEU A 328 -0.15 -27.63 3.83
N GLY A 329 0.14 -26.60 4.63
CA GLY A 329 1.31 -26.55 5.51
C GLY A 329 2.59 -26.04 4.83
N TYR A 330 2.49 -25.51 3.61
CA TYR A 330 3.61 -24.82 2.96
C TYR A 330 3.91 -23.47 3.62
N SER A 331 5.16 -23.03 3.50
CA SER A 331 5.61 -21.72 3.97
C SER A 331 5.62 -20.67 2.86
N SER A 332 5.56 -19.42 3.28
CA SER A 332 5.73 -18.23 2.45
C SER A 332 6.78 -17.32 3.05
N ALA A 333 7.49 -16.57 2.23
CA ALA A 333 8.47 -15.59 2.68
C ALA A 333 8.24 -14.22 2.03
N TYR A 334 8.64 -13.18 2.76
CA TYR A 334 8.67 -11.81 2.26
C TYR A 334 10.09 -11.27 2.24
N LEU A 335 10.57 -10.87 1.06
CA LEU A 335 11.89 -10.26 0.89
C LEU A 335 11.71 -8.77 0.58
N ARG A 336 11.93 -7.90 1.57
CA ARG A 336 11.66 -6.46 1.48
C ARG A 336 12.71 -5.69 0.68
N TYR A 337 13.01 -6.14 -0.53
CA TYR A 337 13.84 -5.46 -1.53
C TYR A 337 12.95 -5.16 -2.73
N PRO A 338 12.80 -3.90 -3.17
CA PRO A 338 12.02 -3.57 -4.36
C PRO A 338 12.78 -4.04 -5.61
N LEU A 339 12.55 -5.29 -6.00
CA LEU A 339 13.22 -5.94 -7.12
C LEU A 339 12.44 -5.85 -8.43
N ALA A 340 11.33 -5.11 -8.44
CA ALA A 340 10.61 -4.73 -9.65
C ALA A 340 9.92 -3.39 -9.40
N ALA A 341 9.78 -2.61 -10.46
CA ALA A 341 9.18 -1.28 -10.39
C ALA A 341 8.12 -1.12 -11.48
N GLY A 342 6.94 -0.63 -11.11
CA GLY A 342 5.84 -0.45 -12.04
C GLY A 342 5.17 0.91 -12.00
N LEU A 343 4.02 0.98 -12.67
CA LEU A 343 3.21 2.19 -12.81
C LEU A 343 2.06 2.19 -11.80
N ALA A 344 1.96 3.25 -11.00
CA ALA A 344 0.78 3.54 -10.20
C ALA A 344 -0.41 3.93 -11.10
N THR A 345 -1.62 3.80 -10.57
CA THR A 345 -2.86 4.19 -11.25
C THR A 345 -2.87 5.65 -11.65
N GLU A 346 -3.27 5.93 -12.89
CA GLU A 346 -3.22 7.27 -13.44
C GLU A 346 -4.34 8.19 -12.96
N THR A 347 -5.49 7.69 -12.53
CA THR A 347 -6.59 8.50 -12.00
C THR A 347 -7.01 8.00 -10.63
N LEU A 348 -7.58 8.88 -9.82
CA LEU A 348 -8.23 8.53 -8.58
C LEU A 348 -9.38 7.54 -8.81
N SER A 349 -10.09 7.66 -9.94
CA SER A 349 -11.12 6.70 -10.34
C SER A 349 -10.60 5.29 -10.55
N ALA A 350 -9.50 5.14 -11.28
CA ALA A 350 -8.82 3.87 -11.45
C ALA A 350 -8.30 3.33 -10.11
N HIS A 351 -7.75 4.20 -9.26
CA HIS A 351 -7.26 3.85 -7.94
C HIS A 351 -8.36 3.29 -7.03
N ILE A 352 -9.48 4.01 -6.91
CA ILE A 352 -10.65 3.58 -6.14
C ILE A 352 -11.20 2.27 -6.73
N GLY A 353 -11.32 2.16 -8.06
CA GLY A 353 -11.77 0.95 -8.73
C GLY A 353 -10.93 -0.30 -8.41
N GLN A 354 -9.60 -0.15 -8.34
CA GLN A 354 -8.73 -1.24 -7.89
C GLN A 354 -8.99 -1.61 -6.43
N ARG A 355 -9.09 -0.62 -5.52
CA ARG A 355 -9.32 -0.89 -4.09
C ARG A 355 -10.69 -1.50 -3.81
N ILE A 356 -11.73 -1.14 -4.57
CA ILE A 356 -13.04 -1.80 -4.49
C ILE A 356 -12.91 -3.29 -4.80
N ARG A 357 -12.14 -3.66 -5.84
CA ARG A 357 -11.92 -5.07 -6.22
C ARG A 357 -11.21 -5.82 -5.11
N TRP A 358 -10.13 -5.25 -4.57
CA TRP A 358 -9.36 -5.87 -3.48
C TRP A 358 -10.20 -6.04 -2.22
N ALA A 359 -10.94 -5.00 -1.84
CA ALA A 359 -11.83 -5.04 -0.69
C ALA A 359 -12.89 -6.13 -0.84
N ARG A 360 -13.55 -6.18 -2.00
CA ARG A 360 -14.53 -7.22 -2.31
C ARG A 360 -13.92 -8.62 -2.26
N GLY A 361 -12.78 -8.84 -2.91
CA GLY A 361 -12.13 -10.15 -3.00
C GLY A 361 -11.69 -10.69 -1.63
N MET A 362 -11.07 -9.85 -0.80
CA MET A 362 -10.68 -10.25 0.55
C MET A 362 -11.88 -10.67 1.42
N ILE A 363 -13.02 -9.98 1.29
CA ILE A 363 -14.24 -10.36 2.00
C ILE A 363 -14.91 -11.59 1.38
N GLN A 364 -14.79 -11.81 0.07
CA GLN A 364 -15.20 -13.09 -0.55
C GLN A 364 -14.38 -14.25 0.03
N ILE A 365 -13.06 -14.10 0.20
CA ILE A 365 -12.23 -15.14 0.84
C ILE A 365 -12.69 -15.36 2.28
N LEU A 366 -12.92 -14.30 3.06
CA LEU A 366 -13.43 -14.40 4.43
C LEU A 366 -14.74 -15.20 4.50
N ARG A 367 -15.63 -15.02 3.52
CA ARG A 367 -16.94 -15.64 3.52
C ARG A 367 -16.97 -17.05 2.93
N ILE A 368 -16.28 -17.28 1.81
CA ILE A 368 -16.31 -18.54 1.06
C ILE A 368 -15.34 -19.54 1.68
N ASP A 369 -14.10 -19.12 1.94
CA ASP A 369 -13.04 -20.03 2.40
C ASP A 369 -12.83 -19.94 3.92
N ASN A 370 -13.05 -18.75 4.50
CA ASN A 370 -12.99 -18.48 5.95
C ASN A 370 -11.68 -18.94 6.62
N PRO A 371 -10.66 -18.08 6.69
CA PRO A 371 -9.40 -18.44 7.35
C PRO A 371 -9.54 -18.64 8.86
N LEU A 372 -10.56 -18.07 9.51
CA LEU A 372 -10.73 -18.17 10.96
C LEU A 372 -11.18 -19.55 11.43
N LEU A 373 -12.10 -20.19 10.69
CA LEU A 373 -12.69 -21.47 11.08
C LEU A 373 -12.22 -22.64 10.22
N GLY A 374 -11.68 -22.38 9.02
CA GLY A 374 -11.19 -23.42 8.11
C GLY A 374 -10.02 -24.23 8.70
N LYS A 375 -9.84 -25.48 8.28
CA LYS A 375 -8.73 -26.34 8.73
C LYS A 375 -7.40 -25.95 8.07
N GLY A 376 -6.27 -26.43 8.60
CA GLY A 376 -4.95 -26.31 7.97
C GLY A 376 -4.13 -25.07 8.34
N LEU A 377 -4.71 -24.05 8.97
CA LEU A 377 -3.98 -22.86 9.42
C LEU A 377 -3.64 -22.87 10.91
N GLN A 378 -2.43 -22.38 11.22
CA GLN A 378 -2.02 -22.03 12.59
C GLN A 378 -2.76 -20.79 13.09
N LEU A 379 -2.94 -20.65 14.41
CA LEU A 379 -3.63 -19.49 15.00
C LEU A 379 -3.01 -18.15 14.56
N SER A 380 -1.68 -18.06 14.52
CA SER A 380 -0.97 -16.87 14.05
C SER A 380 -1.35 -16.49 12.61
N GLN A 381 -1.37 -17.46 11.71
CA GLN A 381 -1.82 -17.27 10.32
C GLN A 381 -3.28 -16.82 10.25
N ARG A 382 -4.17 -17.43 11.06
CA ARG A 382 -5.59 -17.04 11.14
C ARG A 382 -5.75 -15.56 11.51
N LEU A 383 -5.01 -15.11 12.53
CA LEU A 383 -5.05 -13.73 12.99
C LEU A 383 -4.48 -12.76 11.95
N CYS A 384 -3.42 -13.14 11.24
CA CYS A 384 -2.85 -12.34 10.15
C CYS A 384 -3.83 -12.18 8.98
N TYR A 385 -4.44 -13.27 8.50
CA TYR A 385 -5.45 -13.22 7.45
C TYR A 385 -6.68 -12.42 7.90
N LEU A 386 -7.13 -12.62 9.14
CA LEU A 386 -8.22 -11.82 9.71
C LEU A 386 -7.87 -10.33 9.73
N SER A 387 -6.66 -9.96 10.15
CA SER A 387 -6.20 -8.57 10.15
C SER A 387 -6.32 -7.94 8.76
N SER A 388 -5.82 -8.63 7.73
CA SER A 388 -5.88 -8.16 6.34
C SER A 388 -7.31 -8.05 5.81
N MET A 389 -8.21 -8.97 6.17
CA MET A 389 -9.61 -8.93 5.75
C MET A 389 -10.40 -7.85 6.48
N MET A 390 -10.21 -7.74 7.79
CA MET A 390 -10.84 -6.72 8.62
C MET A 390 -10.48 -5.34 8.11
N HIS A 391 -9.23 -5.06 7.73
CA HIS A 391 -8.83 -3.77 7.18
C HIS A 391 -9.76 -3.24 6.07
N PHE A 392 -10.27 -4.12 5.19
CA PHE A 392 -11.18 -3.74 4.10
C PHE A 392 -12.64 -3.48 4.54
N LEU A 393 -13.03 -3.84 5.77
CA LEU A 393 -14.32 -3.47 6.37
C LEU A 393 -14.29 -2.08 7.04
N SER A 394 -13.17 -1.36 6.99
CA SER A 394 -12.98 -0.04 7.63
C SER A 394 -13.92 1.04 7.11
N GLY A 395 -14.54 0.85 5.94
CA GLY A 395 -15.49 1.81 5.39
C GLY A 395 -16.69 2.07 6.29
N VAL A 396 -17.27 1.02 6.88
CA VAL A 396 -18.45 1.13 7.77
C VAL A 396 -18.16 1.98 9.02
N PRO A 397 -17.17 1.63 9.88
CA PRO A 397 -16.86 2.42 11.07
C PRO A 397 -16.38 3.83 10.72
N ARG A 398 -15.70 4.01 9.58
CA ARG A 398 -15.29 5.34 9.11
C ARG A 398 -16.49 6.26 8.88
N LEU A 399 -17.53 5.76 8.20
CA LEU A 399 -18.76 6.51 7.97
C LEU A 399 -19.54 6.75 9.27
N ILE A 400 -19.52 5.79 10.20
CA ILE A 400 -20.13 5.96 11.53
C ILE A 400 -19.45 7.10 12.29
N PHE A 401 -18.11 7.11 12.39
CA PHE A 401 -17.37 8.19 13.07
C PHE A 401 -17.55 9.56 12.41
N LEU A 402 -17.72 9.58 11.08
CA LEU A 402 -17.99 10.80 10.33
C LEU A 402 -19.35 11.40 10.68
N CYS A 403 -20.36 10.55 10.87
CA CYS A 403 -21.74 10.97 11.11
C CYS A 403 -22.09 11.10 12.60
N ALA A 404 -21.37 10.41 13.49
CA ALA A 404 -21.71 10.36 14.92
C ALA A 404 -21.86 11.77 15.54
N PRO A 405 -20.94 12.73 15.38
CA PRO A 405 -21.11 14.06 15.97
C PRO A 405 -22.31 14.85 15.44
N LEU A 406 -22.86 14.49 14.27
CA LEU A 406 -24.06 15.11 13.70
C LEU A 406 -25.33 14.66 14.41
N CYS A 407 -25.35 13.44 14.97
CA CYS A 407 -26.54 12.85 15.57
C CYS A 407 -27.06 13.67 16.76
N PRO A 408 -26.23 14.04 17.77
CA PRO A 408 -26.67 14.91 18.85
C PRO A 408 -27.08 16.31 18.36
N ILE A 409 -26.51 16.82 17.28
CA ILE A 409 -26.75 18.19 16.81
C ILE A 409 -28.07 18.29 16.04
N PHE A 410 -28.36 17.34 15.15
CA PHE A 410 -29.56 17.39 14.31
C PHE A 410 -30.77 16.63 14.87
N PHE A 411 -30.53 15.56 15.63
CA PHE A 411 -31.61 14.70 16.12
C PHE A 411 -31.79 14.77 17.64
N SER A 412 -30.92 15.52 18.34
CA SER A 412 -30.93 15.63 19.80
C SER A 412 -30.90 14.27 20.52
N VAL A 413 -30.21 13.30 19.91
CA VAL A 413 -30.01 11.95 20.47
C VAL A 413 -28.71 11.86 21.26
N GLY A 414 -28.73 11.08 22.34
CA GLY A 414 -27.53 10.78 23.13
C GLY A 414 -26.70 9.67 22.48
N LEU A 415 -25.37 9.78 22.56
CA LEU A 415 -24.44 8.75 22.07
C LEU A 415 -23.68 8.04 23.19
N ILE A 416 -23.32 8.81 24.21
CA ILE A 416 -22.49 8.39 25.34
C ILE A 416 -23.12 9.00 26.58
N ASP A 417 -23.50 8.15 27.53
CA ASP A 417 -23.95 8.60 28.85
C ASP A 417 -22.73 8.78 29.76
N ALA A 418 -22.12 9.96 29.69
CA ALA A 418 -20.95 10.29 30.50
C ALA A 418 -20.81 11.79 30.68
N THR A 419 -20.25 12.19 31.83
CA THR A 419 -19.89 13.58 32.05
C THR A 419 -18.76 14.00 31.10
N VAL A 420 -18.68 15.29 30.80
CA VAL A 420 -17.59 15.86 29.99
C VAL A 420 -16.23 15.53 30.61
N THR A 421 -16.15 15.56 31.94
CA THR A 421 -14.94 15.23 32.70
C THR A 421 -14.53 13.77 32.57
N ASP A 422 -15.48 12.83 32.56
CA ASP A 422 -15.18 11.41 32.33
C ASP A 422 -14.70 11.19 30.90
N ILE A 423 -15.38 11.76 29.91
CA ILE A 423 -14.97 11.69 28.50
C ILE A 423 -13.52 12.16 28.35
N MET A 424 -13.16 13.30 28.94
CA MET A 424 -11.79 13.82 28.87
C MET A 424 -10.76 12.92 29.56
N SER A 425 -11.15 12.24 30.64
CA SER A 425 -10.26 11.37 31.44
C SER A 425 -9.97 10.02 30.80
N TYR A 426 -10.86 9.55 29.93
CA TYR A 426 -10.73 8.30 29.21
C TYR A 426 -10.29 8.49 27.74
N VAL A 427 -10.94 9.40 27.00
CA VAL A 427 -10.74 9.54 25.54
C VAL A 427 -9.41 10.20 25.20
N LEU A 428 -9.09 11.36 25.78
CA LEU A 428 -7.86 12.10 25.40
C LEU A 428 -6.57 11.30 25.67
N PRO A 429 -6.40 10.66 26.84
CA PRO A 429 -5.22 9.85 27.13
C PRO A 429 -5.10 8.66 26.18
N TYR A 430 -6.22 7.98 25.91
CA TYR A 430 -6.29 6.88 24.95
C TYR A 430 -5.81 7.32 23.56
N LEU A 431 -6.41 8.38 23.00
CA LEU A 431 -6.04 8.88 21.68
C LEU A 431 -4.58 9.34 21.63
N PHE A 432 -4.12 10.06 22.65
CA PHE A 432 -2.74 10.52 22.75
C PHE A 432 -1.74 9.37 22.73
N ILE A 433 -1.96 8.36 23.58
CA ILE A 433 -1.07 7.19 23.69
C ILE A 433 -1.07 6.40 22.39
N VAL A 434 -2.24 6.11 21.80
CA VAL A 434 -2.35 5.35 20.55
C VAL A 434 -1.69 6.09 19.38
N VAL A 435 -1.91 7.40 19.23
CA VAL A 435 -1.26 8.20 18.17
C VAL A 435 0.26 8.18 18.33
N LEU A 436 0.78 8.31 19.55
CA LEU A 436 2.22 8.30 19.81
C LEU A 436 2.84 6.92 19.49
N ILE A 437 2.19 5.84 19.91
CA ILE A 437 2.64 4.47 19.66
C ILE A 437 2.58 4.16 18.16
N ASN A 438 1.50 4.52 17.48
CA ASN A 438 1.36 4.32 16.04
C ASN A 438 2.41 5.12 15.26
N SER A 439 2.70 6.36 15.65
CA SER A 439 3.79 7.15 15.05
C SER A 439 5.16 6.48 15.25
N ARG A 440 5.42 5.87 16.42
CA ARG A 440 6.66 5.11 16.66
C ARG A 440 6.78 3.88 15.75
N ILE A 441 5.71 3.11 15.62
CA ILE A 441 5.68 1.82 14.90
C ILE A 441 5.67 2.06 13.38
N GLN A 442 4.74 2.89 12.94
CA GLN A 442 4.39 3.06 11.53
C GLN A 442 4.95 4.35 10.93
N GLY A 443 5.42 5.33 11.71
CA GLY A 443 5.78 6.68 11.25
C GLY A 443 6.89 6.77 10.20
N LYS A 444 7.63 5.68 9.98
CA LYS A 444 8.54 5.56 8.83
C LYS A 444 7.79 5.32 7.50
N TYR A 445 6.69 4.57 7.56
CA TYR A 445 5.95 4.06 6.41
C TYR A 445 4.60 4.75 6.20
N ARG A 446 4.05 5.38 7.23
CA ARG A 446 2.81 6.16 7.18
C ARG A 446 2.88 7.30 8.20
N HIS A 447 2.80 8.54 7.74
CA HIS A 447 2.78 9.71 8.62
C HIS A 447 1.45 9.82 9.36
N SER A 448 1.47 10.40 10.56
CA SER A 448 0.28 10.54 11.42
C SER A 448 -0.84 11.29 10.70
N PHE A 449 -2.08 10.85 10.91
CA PHE A 449 -3.32 11.38 10.31
C PHE A 449 -3.44 11.26 8.79
N TRP A 450 -2.42 10.81 8.06
CA TRP A 450 -2.56 10.57 6.61
C TRP A 450 -3.46 9.37 6.32
N ASN A 451 -3.44 8.35 7.19
CA ASN A 451 -4.33 7.19 7.10
C ASN A 451 -5.81 7.59 6.98
N GLU A 452 -6.20 8.62 7.74
CA GLU A 452 -7.54 9.17 7.81
C GLU A 452 -8.03 9.70 6.45
N ILE A 453 -7.13 10.25 5.64
CA ILE A 453 -7.43 10.74 4.30
C ILE A 453 -7.60 9.56 3.34
N TYR A 454 -6.68 8.59 3.37
CA TYR A 454 -6.77 7.39 2.54
C TYR A 454 -8.06 6.60 2.82
N GLU A 455 -8.39 6.38 4.09
CA GLU A 455 -9.63 5.70 4.48
C GLU A 455 -10.86 6.52 4.14
N MET A 456 -10.84 7.85 4.32
CA MET A 456 -11.97 8.70 3.95
C MET A 456 -12.28 8.66 2.45
N VAL A 457 -11.25 8.68 1.60
CA VAL A 457 -11.42 8.51 0.13
C VAL A 457 -12.06 7.16 -0.19
N LEU A 458 -11.69 6.09 0.51
CA LEU A 458 -12.18 4.75 0.18
C LEU A 458 -13.51 4.38 0.83
N ALA A 459 -13.82 4.94 2.01
CA ALA A 459 -14.87 4.45 2.89
C ALA A 459 -16.25 4.33 2.22
N TRP A 460 -16.69 5.38 1.53
CA TRP A 460 -17.96 5.37 0.81
C TRP A 460 -18.01 4.25 -0.25
N TYR A 461 -16.92 4.09 -1.00
CA TYR A 461 -16.85 3.22 -2.17
C TYR A 461 -16.67 1.74 -1.82
N ILE A 462 -15.98 1.42 -0.72
CA ILE A 462 -15.74 0.02 -0.33
C ILE A 462 -16.86 -0.54 0.56
N THR A 463 -17.64 0.31 1.25
CA THR A 463 -18.66 -0.12 2.21
C THR A 463 -19.71 -1.04 1.58
N LEU A 464 -20.37 -0.60 0.50
CA LEU A 464 -21.42 -1.41 -0.11
C LEU A 464 -20.86 -2.71 -0.74
N PRO A 465 -19.78 -2.68 -1.56
CA PRO A 465 -19.20 -3.90 -2.11
C PRO A 465 -18.78 -4.93 -1.07
N THR A 466 -18.21 -4.50 0.06
CA THR A 466 -17.77 -5.41 1.13
C THR A 466 -18.94 -5.98 1.91
N LEU A 467 -19.96 -5.19 2.25
CA LEU A 467 -21.19 -5.69 2.89
C LEU A 467 -21.94 -6.69 1.98
N VAL A 468 -22.03 -6.40 0.69
CA VAL A 468 -22.62 -7.33 -0.29
C VAL A 468 -21.80 -8.60 -0.38
N ALA A 469 -20.46 -8.52 -0.41
CA ALA A 469 -19.61 -9.71 -0.44
C ALA A 469 -19.74 -10.56 0.82
N LEU A 470 -19.95 -9.94 1.99
CA LEU A 470 -20.14 -10.64 3.26
C LEU A 470 -21.44 -11.46 3.28
N ILE A 471 -22.52 -10.91 2.71
CA ILE A 471 -23.86 -11.52 2.73
C ILE A 471 -24.08 -12.44 1.51
N ALA A 472 -23.69 -11.99 0.32
CA ALA A 472 -23.93 -12.64 -0.97
C ALA A 472 -22.65 -12.60 -1.85
N PRO A 473 -21.62 -13.41 -1.52
CA PRO A 473 -20.29 -13.32 -2.16
C PRO A 473 -20.30 -13.59 -3.66
N ALA A 474 -21.27 -14.34 -4.19
CA ALA A 474 -21.42 -14.60 -5.62
C ALA A 474 -21.95 -13.40 -6.42
N LYS A 475 -22.52 -12.38 -5.76
CA LYS A 475 -23.11 -11.21 -6.43
C LYS A 475 -22.05 -10.15 -6.72
N GLY A 476 -22.19 -9.51 -7.88
CA GLY A 476 -21.38 -8.39 -8.36
C GLY A 476 -20.50 -8.77 -9.55
N ARG A 477 -20.32 -7.83 -10.48
CA ARG A 477 -19.36 -7.94 -11.59
C ARG A 477 -18.23 -6.94 -11.38
N PHE A 478 -17.10 -7.15 -12.04
CA PHE A 478 -16.04 -6.15 -12.11
C PHE A 478 -15.60 -6.00 -13.57
N ASN A 479 -15.22 -4.78 -13.94
CA ASN A 479 -14.58 -4.51 -15.22
C ASN A 479 -13.07 -4.40 -15.03
N VAL A 480 -12.31 -4.80 -16.03
CA VAL A 480 -10.85 -4.61 -16.06
C VAL A 480 -10.56 -3.12 -16.06
N THR A 481 -9.72 -2.67 -15.11
CA THR A 481 -9.30 -1.27 -15.04
C THR A 481 -8.33 -1.01 -16.17
N ALA A 482 -8.61 -0.01 -17.02
CA ALA A 482 -7.65 0.40 -18.05
C ALA A 482 -6.36 0.91 -17.38
N LYS A 483 -5.21 0.45 -17.89
CA LYS A 483 -3.88 1.01 -17.57
C LYS A 483 -3.41 1.79 -18.81
N GLY A 484 -3.00 3.05 -18.62
CA GLY A 484 -2.52 3.93 -19.69
C GLY A 484 -3.49 5.06 -20.06
N GLY A 485 -2.97 6.28 -20.19
CA GLY A 485 -3.78 7.49 -20.42
C GLY A 485 -3.06 8.81 -20.07
N LEU A 486 -3.63 9.92 -20.53
CA LEU A 486 -3.09 11.28 -20.31
C LEU A 486 -4.17 12.19 -19.72
N ILE A 487 -3.87 12.79 -18.56
CA ILE A 487 -4.70 13.86 -18.00
C ILE A 487 -4.26 15.21 -18.61
N ALA A 488 -4.86 15.56 -19.75
CA ALA A 488 -4.49 16.76 -20.50
C ALA A 488 -4.79 18.08 -19.75
N ASN A 489 -5.82 18.11 -18.90
CA ASN A 489 -6.28 19.29 -18.18
C ASN A 489 -6.59 18.96 -16.72
N LYS A 490 -6.43 19.94 -15.83
CA LYS A 490 -6.89 19.85 -14.44
C LYS A 490 -8.42 19.79 -14.41
N TYR A 491 -9.01 18.84 -13.68
CA TYR A 491 -10.47 18.71 -13.57
C TYR A 491 -10.90 18.14 -12.22
N VAL A 492 -12.19 18.31 -11.89
CA VAL A 492 -12.83 17.63 -10.76
C VAL A 492 -13.57 16.43 -11.32
N ASP A 493 -13.26 15.23 -10.82
CA ASP A 493 -14.08 14.05 -11.09
C ASP A 493 -15.35 14.13 -10.24
N TRP A 494 -16.44 14.63 -10.83
CA TRP A 494 -17.72 14.82 -10.14
C TRP A 494 -18.36 13.49 -9.72
N GLN A 495 -18.14 12.42 -10.48
CA GLN A 495 -18.67 11.10 -10.15
C GLN A 495 -18.02 10.54 -8.88
N ILE A 496 -16.79 10.96 -8.58
CA ILE A 496 -16.07 10.55 -7.37
C ILE A 496 -16.18 11.56 -6.24
N SER A 497 -16.34 12.83 -6.57
CA SER A 497 -16.33 13.88 -5.55
C SER A 497 -17.67 14.01 -4.82
N TYR A 498 -18.80 13.57 -5.42
CA TYR A 498 -20.13 13.84 -4.87
C TYR A 498 -20.35 13.40 -3.40
N PRO A 499 -19.87 12.22 -2.92
CA PRO A 499 -20.09 11.84 -1.53
C PRO A 499 -19.32 12.75 -0.58
N TYR A 500 -18.10 13.15 -0.95
CA TYR A 500 -17.28 14.04 -0.15
C TYR A 500 -17.90 15.44 -0.03
N VAL A 501 -18.53 15.92 -1.10
CA VAL A 501 -19.27 17.19 -1.10
C VAL A 501 -20.49 17.10 -0.18
N ILE A 502 -21.27 16.01 -0.25
CA ILE A 502 -22.40 15.79 0.66
C ILE A 502 -21.91 15.80 2.11
N PHE A 503 -20.85 15.05 2.43
CA PHE A 503 -20.30 15.03 3.78
C PHE A 503 -19.73 16.37 4.21
N ALA A 504 -19.11 17.13 3.31
CA ALA A 504 -18.63 18.49 3.58
C ALA A 504 -19.79 19.41 3.96
N ILE A 505 -20.87 19.41 3.18
CA ILE A 505 -22.05 20.23 3.45
C ILE A 505 -22.68 19.82 4.79
N LEU A 506 -22.89 18.52 5.02
CA LEU A 506 -23.47 18.02 6.26
C LEU A 506 -22.64 18.41 7.49
N ASN A 507 -21.30 18.26 7.43
CA ASN A 507 -20.42 18.62 8.55
C ASN A 507 -20.34 20.14 8.76
N LEU A 508 -20.33 20.95 7.68
CA LEU A 508 -20.36 22.41 7.78
C LEU A 508 -21.70 22.92 8.35
N CYS A 509 -22.83 22.36 7.90
CA CYS A 509 -24.14 22.65 8.49
C CYS A 509 -24.19 22.23 9.97
N GLY A 510 -23.62 21.07 10.31
CA GLY A 510 -23.51 20.60 11.69
C GLY A 510 -22.67 21.54 12.55
N LEU A 511 -21.55 22.04 12.03
CA LEU A 511 -20.71 23.03 12.72
C LEU A 511 -21.48 24.32 13.00
N ILE A 512 -22.17 24.86 11.99
CA ILE A 512 -22.95 26.10 12.14
C ILE A 512 -24.08 25.89 13.16
N ALA A 513 -24.88 24.83 13.01
CA ALA A 513 -25.97 24.52 13.92
C ALA A 513 -25.48 24.27 15.36
N GLY A 514 -24.37 23.56 15.51
CA GLY A 514 -23.77 23.30 16.82
C GLY A 514 -23.24 24.57 17.49
N ILE A 515 -22.65 25.52 16.74
CA ILE A 515 -22.20 26.82 17.27
C ILE A 515 -23.40 27.62 17.80
N ILE A 516 -24.50 27.66 17.05
CA ILE A 516 -25.74 28.32 17.47
C ILE A 516 -26.26 27.67 18.76
N GLN A 517 -26.38 26.34 18.79
CA GLN A 517 -26.84 25.60 19.98
C GLN A 517 -25.95 25.85 21.20
N VAL A 518 -24.61 25.85 21.04
CA VAL A 518 -23.69 26.13 22.15
C VAL A 518 -23.87 27.54 22.71
N SER A 519 -24.22 28.52 21.87
CA SER A 519 -24.46 29.89 22.33
C SER A 519 -25.75 30.05 23.15
N GLU A 520 -26.71 29.14 22.98
CA GLU A 520 -27.99 29.13 23.68
C GLU A 520 -27.99 28.24 24.94
N LEU A 521 -27.04 27.30 25.02
CA LEU A 521 -26.91 26.35 26.12
C LEU A 521 -25.92 26.86 27.19
N ASN A 522 -26.10 26.42 28.42
CA ASN A 522 -25.19 26.70 29.53
C ASN A 522 -24.73 25.42 30.23
N GLY A 523 -23.63 25.50 30.97
CA GLY A 523 -23.12 24.40 31.79
C GLY A 523 -22.67 23.19 30.98
N GLU A 524 -22.98 21.99 31.48
CA GLU A 524 -22.47 20.73 30.93
C GLU A 524 -23.00 20.41 29.52
N ALA A 525 -24.25 20.78 29.22
CA ALA A 525 -24.83 20.58 27.89
C ALA A 525 -24.05 21.37 26.80
N ALA A 526 -23.64 22.60 27.10
CA ALA A 526 -22.83 23.40 26.19
C ALA A 526 -21.43 22.79 25.98
N LEU A 527 -20.84 22.25 27.05
CA LEU A 527 -19.53 21.58 26.98
C LEU A 527 -19.59 20.28 26.15
N LEU A 528 -20.63 19.45 26.32
CA LEU A 528 -20.80 18.22 25.53
C LEU A 528 -20.99 18.53 24.04
N LYS A 529 -21.78 19.57 23.71
CA LYS A 529 -21.94 20.05 22.33
C LYS A 529 -20.62 20.62 21.78
N THR A 530 -19.82 21.27 22.62
CA THR A 530 -18.47 21.72 22.24
C THR A 530 -17.55 20.54 21.87
N ILE A 531 -17.64 19.42 22.58
CA ILE A 531 -16.92 18.19 22.19
C ILE A 531 -17.35 17.70 20.81
N CYS A 532 -18.65 17.70 20.54
CA CYS A 532 -19.18 17.34 19.21
C CYS A 532 -18.65 18.28 18.12
N LEU A 533 -18.59 19.60 18.39
CA LEU A 533 -18.01 20.58 17.48
C LEU A 533 -16.52 20.33 17.21
N MET A 534 -15.74 19.93 18.21
CA MET A 534 -14.31 19.57 18.01
C MET A 534 -14.16 18.40 17.03
N TRP A 535 -15.00 17.36 17.18
CA TRP A 535 -15.02 16.23 16.25
C TRP A 535 -15.49 16.61 14.85
N LEU A 536 -16.52 17.46 14.73
CA LEU A 536 -16.95 17.98 13.43
C LEU A 536 -15.89 18.84 12.76
N ALA A 537 -15.14 19.65 13.52
CA ALA A 537 -14.04 20.44 13.00
C ALA A 537 -12.92 19.53 12.46
N TYR A 538 -12.58 18.48 13.22
CA TYR A 538 -11.65 17.45 12.79
C TYR A 538 -12.12 16.75 11.50
N ASN A 539 -13.38 16.30 11.46
CA ASN A 539 -13.98 15.68 10.28
C ASN A 539 -13.93 16.61 9.05
N THR A 540 -14.26 17.89 9.24
CA THR A 540 -14.21 18.92 8.19
C THR A 540 -12.78 19.09 7.67
N ILE A 541 -11.76 19.03 8.53
CA ILE A 541 -10.36 19.06 8.08
C ILE A 541 -10.04 17.85 7.19
N ILE A 542 -10.46 16.64 7.58
CA ILE A 542 -10.18 15.44 6.78
C ILE A 542 -10.96 15.44 5.46
N ILE A 543 -12.22 15.89 5.46
CA ILE A 543 -13.03 16.01 4.24
C ILE A 543 -12.40 17.02 3.28
N GLY A 544 -11.95 18.18 3.76
CA GLY A 544 -11.27 19.16 2.90
C GLY A 544 -10.01 18.59 2.25
N ALA A 545 -9.22 17.80 3.00
CA ALA A 545 -8.05 17.14 2.44
C ALA A 545 -8.42 16.05 1.41
N THR A 546 -9.51 15.34 1.64
CA THR A 546 -10.10 14.36 0.70
C THR A 546 -10.55 15.05 -0.60
N LEU A 547 -11.22 16.20 -0.49
CA LEU A 547 -11.59 17.03 -1.64
C LEU A 547 -10.34 17.48 -2.41
N ALA A 548 -9.24 17.86 -1.75
CA ALA A 548 -7.99 18.18 -2.44
C ALA A 548 -7.44 17.01 -3.28
N VAL A 549 -7.53 15.78 -2.78
CA VAL A 549 -7.12 14.57 -3.52
C VAL A 549 -8.02 14.33 -4.74
N SER A 550 -9.32 14.62 -4.63
CA SER A 550 -10.30 14.43 -5.72
C SER A 550 -10.11 15.34 -6.94
N ILE A 551 -9.26 16.37 -6.82
CA ILE A 551 -8.97 17.32 -7.89
C ILE A 551 -7.77 16.83 -8.71
N GLU A 552 -8.04 16.22 -9.85
CA GLU A 552 -7.04 15.66 -10.75
C GLU A 552 -6.13 16.75 -11.32
N GLN A 553 -4.82 16.58 -11.12
CA GLN A 553 -3.83 17.51 -11.64
C GLN A 553 -3.39 17.11 -13.05
N LYS A 554 -3.04 18.11 -13.86
CA LYS A 554 -2.55 17.91 -15.22
C LYS A 554 -1.32 17.01 -15.22
N GLN A 555 -1.37 15.95 -16.02
CA GLN A 555 -0.23 15.08 -16.31
C GLN A 555 0.30 15.44 -17.69
N VAL A 556 1.44 16.14 -17.71
CA VAL A 556 2.04 16.67 -18.95
C VAL A 556 2.81 15.60 -19.72
N ARG A 557 3.25 14.52 -19.05
CA ARG A 557 4.13 13.49 -19.62
C ARG A 557 3.43 12.13 -19.64
N VAL A 558 3.55 11.43 -20.76
CA VAL A 558 3.10 10.03 -20.93
C VAL A 558 3.94 9.11 -20.06
N SER A 559 5.26 9.12 -20.26
CA SER A 559 6.21 8.33 -19.46
C SER A 559 6.76 9.19 -18.30
N PRO A 560 6.63 8.74 -17.05
CA PRO A 560 7.27 9.38 -15.89
C PRO A 560 8.79 9.46 -16.08
N ARG A 561 9.40 10.55 -15.58
CA ARG A 561 10.86 10.65 -15.51
C ARG A 561 11.35 10.28 -14.12
N ILE A 562 12.40 9.48 -14.06
CA ILE A 562 13.02 8.98 -12.82
C ILE A 562 14.32 9.74 -12.63
N GLU A 563 14.41 10.49 -11.53
CA GLU A 563 15.64 11.18 -11.13
C GLU A 563 16.69 10.18 -10.64
N VAL A 564 17.90 10.31 -11.17
CA VAL A 564 19.05 9.43 -10.89
C VAL A 564 20.35 10.20 -11.02
N VAL A 565 21.46 9.59 -10.61
CA VAL A 565 22.80 10.07 -10.97
C VAL A 565 23.61 8.88 -11.47
N PHE A 566 23.74 8.76 -12.79
CA PHE A 566 24.59 7.74 -13.43
C PHE A 566 25.71 8.39 -14.23
N SER A 567 26.86 7.76 -14.28
CA SER A 567 27.94 8.17 -15.18
C SER A 567 27.67 7.66 -16.59
N GLY A 568 28.01 8.48 -17.58
CA GLY A 568 27.98 8.13 -18.99
C GLY A 568 28.93 9.01 -19.78
N HIS A 569 28.95 8.81 -21.09
CA HIS A 569 29.60 9.76 -21.99
C HIS A 569 28.79 9.95 -23.26
N LEU A 570 28.73 11.19 -23.74
CA LEU A 570 28.06 11.55 -24.97
C LEU A 570 29.09 11.63 -26.09
N LEU A 571 28.88 10.84 -27.15
CA LEU A 571 29.65 10.94 -28.38
C LEU A 571 29.00 11.99 -29.29
N LEU A 572 29.68 13.11 -29.47
CA LEU A 572 29.25 14.19 -30.36
C LEU A 572 29.49 13.83 -31.82
N THR A 573 28.85 14.56 -32.74
CA THR A 573 28.98 14.39 -34.20
C THR A 573 30.40 14.60 -34.72
N ASN A 574 31.24 15.33 -33.99
CA ASN A 574 32.66 15.54 -34.29
C ASN A 574 33.57 14.40 -33.78
N GLY A 575 33.02 13.32 -33.22
CA GLY A 575 33.77 12.18 -32.68
C GLY A 575 34.28 12.38 -31.24
N THR A 576 34.05 13.55 -30.62
CA THR A 576 34.52 13.82 -29.26
C THR A 576 33.64 13.12 -28.22
N ARG A 577 34.25 12.32 -27.35
CA ARG A 577 33.61 11.72 -26.17
C ARG A 577 33.64 12.71 -25.01
N ASN A 578 32.47 13.13 -24.55
CA ASN A 578 32.34 14.06 -23.43
C ASN A 578 31.74 13.34 -22.22
N PRO A 579 32.42 13.33 -21.06
CA PRO A 579 31.87 12.73 -19.86
C PRO A 579 30.62 13.47 -19.42
N CYS A 580 29.60 12.72 -19.01
CA CYS A 580 28.33 13.28 -18.57
C CYS A 580 27.76 12.52 -17.38
N SER A 581 26.87 13.18 -16.65
CA SER A 581 26.02 12.52 -15.66
C SER A 581 24.58 12.54 -16.12
N VAL A 582 23.96 11.37 -16.20
CA VAL A 582 22.51 11.23 -16.37
C VAL A 582 21.85 11.67 -15.08
N ILE A 583 20.98 12.68 -15.16
CA ILE A 583 20.25 13.26 -14.02
C ILE A 583 18.80 12.76 -13.94
N ASP A 584 18.24 12.33 -15.08
CA ASP A 584 16.93 11.71 -15.14
C ASP A 584 16.79 10.85 -16.41
N PHE A 585 15.89 9.87 -16.39
CA PHE A 585 15.55 9.07 -17.57
C PHE A 585 14.05 8.72 -17.62
N SER A 586 13.59 8.33 -18.81
CA SER A 586 12.26 7.81 -19.11
C SER A 586 12.31 7.02 -20.40
N GLU A 587 11.26 6.26 -20.70
CA GLU A 587 11.15 5.44 -21.93
C GLU A 587 11.47 6.21 -23.23
N GLY A 588 11.15 7.51 -23.29
CA GLY A 588 11.35 8.33 -24.50
C GLY A 588 12.54 9.30 -24.46
N GLY A 589 13.28 9.40 -23.36
CA GLY A 589 14.33 10.42 -23.25
C GLY A 589 15.07 10.45 -21.92
N LEU A 590 16.25 11.10 -21.95
CA LEU A 590 17.12 11.28 -20.80
C LEU A 590 17.42 12.76 -20.56
N GLY A 591 17.69 13.13 -19.32
CA GLY A 591 18.35 14.38 -18.95
C GLY A 591 19.79 14.08 -18.58
N ILE A 592 20.75 14.84 -19.13
CA ILE A 592 22.16 14.72 -18.80
C ILE A 592 22.75 16.09 -18.40
N THR A 593 23.85 16.05 -17.65
CA THR A 593 24.73 17.18 -17.39
C THR A 593 26.10 16.89 -17.98
N LEU A 594 26.60 17.73 -18.88
CA LEU A 594 27.94 17.59 -19.43
C LEU A 594 28.99 18.12 -18.45
N HIS A 595 30.11 17.41 -18.35
CA HIS A 595 31.29 17.83 -17.57
C HIS A 595 32.38 18.35 -18.52
N GLY A 596 33.28 19.21 -18.03
CA GLY A 596 34.46 19.65 -18.80
C GLY A 596 34.33 20.97 -19.59
N GLY A 597 33.41 21.87 -19.24
CA GLY A 597 33.42 23.25 -19.74
C GLY A 597 33.02 23.44 -21.21
N VAL A 598 32.37 22.43 -21.83
CA VAL A 598 31.85 22.52 -23.19
C VAL A 598 30.83 23.66 -23.30
N ASP A 599 31.05 24.60 -24.23
CA ASP A 599 30.08 25.67 -24.50
C ASP A 599 28.86 25.09 -25.23
N ASN A 600 27.77 24.90 -24.49
CA ASN A 600 26.53 24.32 -24.98
C ASN A 600 25.85 25.14 -26.10
N ARG A 601 26.34 26.35 -26.42
CA ARG A 601 25.84 27.17 -27.53
C ARG A 601 26.19 26.60 -28.92
N ASN A 602 27.25 25.80 -29.03
CA ASN A 602 27.73 25.26 -30.30
C ASN A 602 27.38 23.78 -30.53
N ILE A 603 26.55 23.18 -29.67
CA ILE A 603 26.15 21.78 -29.86
C ILE A 603 24.99 21.71 -30.87
N GLU A 604 25.22 20.97 -31.96
CA GLU A 604 24.22 20.75 -33.00
C GLU A 604 22.99 20.01 -32.43
N LYS A 605 21.83 20.66 -32.49
CA LYS A 605 20.55 20.08 -32.07
C LYS A 605 19.97 19.20 -33.17
N ASN A 606 19.13 18.24 -32.80
CA ASN A 606 18.39 17.37 -33.74
C ASN A 606 19.28 16.54 -34.70
N LYS A 607 20.52 16.25 -34.32
CA LYS A 607 21.37 15.27 -35.02
C LYS A 607 21.46 13.97 -34.22
N PRO A 608 21.49 12.81 -34.89
CA PRO A 608 21.74 11.53 -34.24
C PRO A 608 23.12 11.53 -33.57
N MET A 609 23.14 11.16 -32.31
CA MET A 609 24.31 11.01 -31.45
C MET A 609 24.20 9.68 -30.70
N THR A 610 25.27 9.28 -30.03
CA THR A 610 25.26 8.07 -29.19
C THR A 610 25.59 8.44 -27.75
N LEU A 611 24.70 8.08 -26.84
CA LEU A 611 24.95 8.14 -25.40
C LEU A 611 25.41 6.77 -24.94
N TYR A 612 26.58 6.69 -24.32
CA TYR A 612 27.07 5.48 -23.69
C TYR A 612 26.77 5.53 -22.20
N LEU A 613 26.02 4.53 -21.72
CA LEU A 613 25.68 4.36 -20.30
C LEU A 613 26.58 3.29 -19.69
N HIS A 614 27.13 3.54 -18.50
CA HIS A 614 27.95 2.57 -17.79
C HIS A 614 27.12 1.67 -16.87
N THR A 615 27.23 0.36 -17.06
CA THR A 615 26.61 -0.70 -16.25
C THR A 615 27.68 -1.63 -15.69
N GLY A 616 28.25 -1.27 -14.54
CA GLY A 616 29.43 -1.97 -14.03
C GLY A 616 30.60 -1.73 -14.98
N ASP A 617 31.16 -2.81 -15.53
CA ASP A 617 32.28 -2.78 -16.49
C ASP A 617 31.82 -2.71 -17.96
N GLU A 618 30.51 -2.82 -18.23
CA GLU A 618 29.96 -2.78 -19.59
C GLU A 618 29.48 -1.37 -19.99
N GLU A 619 29.60 -1.05 -21.28
CA GLU A 619 29.06 0.17 -21.89
C GLU A 619 27.89 -0.16 -22.83
N CYS A 620 26.77 0.52 -22.64
CA CYS A 620 25.59 0.39 -23.48
C CYS A 620 25.42 1.62 -24.38
N ALA A 621 25.41 1.41 -25.71
CA ALA A 621 25.25 2.46 -26.71
C ALA A 621 23.77 2.73 -27.02
N ILE A 622 23.30 3.94 -26.68
CA ILE A 622 21.92 4.39 -26.88
C ILE A 622 21.87 5.48 -27.96
N PRO A 623 21.12 5.29 -29.06
CA PRO A 623 20.97 6.31 -30.08
C PRO A 623 20.04 7.42 -29.56
N VAL A 624 20.52 8.66 -29.60
CA VAL A 624 19.83 9.84 -29.04
C VAL A 624 19.94 11.05 -29.95
N GLU A 625 19.03 12.01 -29.78
CA GLU A 625 19.16 13.35 -30.34
C GLU A 625 19.00 14.41 -29.24
N ILE A 626 19.69 15.55 -29.39
CA ILE A 626 19.55 16.68 -28.47
C ILE A 626 18.34 17.51 -28.85
N VAL A 627 17.33 17.53 -27.96
CA VAL A 627 16.09 18.32 -28.13
C VAL A 627 16.12 19.63 -27.33
N HIS A 628 16.83 19.67 -26.22
CA HIS A 628 16.93 20.87 -25.39
C HIS A 628 18.33 21.00 -24.80
N ALA A 629 18.85 22.22 -24.71
CA ALA A 629 20.11 22.50 -24.04
C ALA A 629 19.99 23.84 -23.30
N PHE A 630 20.21 23.83 -22.00
CA PHE A 630 20.17 25.02 -21.15
C PHE A 630 21.25 24.95 -20.07
N LYS A 631 22.14 25.95 -20.04
CA LYS A 631 23.36 25.93 -19.23
C LYS A 631 24.14 24.65 -19.49
N ASN A 632 24.46 23.84 -18.47
CA ASN A 632 25.14 22.55 -18.58
C ASN A 632 24.18 21.35 -18.70
N LYS A 633 22.86 21.57 -18.68
CA LYS A 633 21.84 20.51 -18.76
C LYS A 633 21.36 20.33 -20.19
N ILE A 634 21.32 19.07 -20.64
CA ILE A 634 20.88 18.68 -21.97
C ILE A 634 19.73 17.68 -21.85
N GLY A 635 18.65 17.93 -22.57
CA GLY A 635 17.56 17.00 -22.78
C GLY A 635 17.81 16.21 -24.06
N LEU A 636 17.86 14.89 -23.91
CA LEU A 636 17.99 13.92 -24.98
C LEU A 636 16.65 13.24 -25.25
N LYS A 637 16.34 13.04 -26.52
CA LYS A 637 15.26 12.17 -26.97
C LYS A 637 15.88 10.89 -27.53
N ILE A 638 15.31 9.74 -27.15
CA ILE A 638 15.78 8.43 -27.63
C ILE A 638 15.25 8.22 -29.05
N LEU A 639 16.13 7.78 -29.95
CA LEU A 639 15.79 7.41 -31.32
C LEU A 639 15.33 5.94 -31.36
N PRO A 640 14.65 5.48 -32.44
CA PRO A 640 14.25 4.08 -32.58
C PRO A 640 15.42 3.11 -32.33
N MET A 641 15.18 2.09 -31.51
CA MET A 641 16.18 1.12 -31.06
C MET A 641 15.83 -0.28 -31.57
N THR A 642 16.85 -1.10 -31.78
CA THR A 642 16.69 -2.55 -31.95
C THR A 642 16.26 -3.21 -30.63
N HIS A 643 15.72 -4.43 -30.66
CA HIS A 643 15.37 -5.16 -29.42
C HIS A 643 16.57 -5.31 -28.48
N LYS A 644 17.76 -5.58 -29.03
CA LYS A 644 18.99 -5.68 -28.23
C LYS A 644 19.32 -4.36 -27.51
N GLN A 645 19.25 -3.23 -28.23
CA GLN A 645 19.44 -1.91 -27.63
C GLN A 645 18.36 -1.58 -26.58
N HIS A 646 17.12 -2.01 -26.78
CA HIS A 646 16.06 -1.88 -25.77
C HIS A 646 16.36 -2.68 -24.49
N ILE A 647 16.81 -3.93 -24.63
CA ILE A 647 17.23 -4.77 -23.49
C ILE A 647 18.37 -4.09 -22.73
N ASP A 648 19.39 -3.61 -23.45
CA ASP A 648 20.55 -2.97 -22.83
C ASP A 648 20.16 -1.63 -22.18
N TYR A 649 19.25 -0.86 -22.78
CA TYR A 649 18.70 0.36 -22.19
C TYR A 649 17.95 0.08 -20.89
N VAL A 650 17.05 -0.90 -20.89
CA VAL A 650 16.25 -1.29 -19.72
C VAL A 650 17.17 -1.83 -18.62
N ARG A 651 18.16 -2.66 -18.97
CA ARG A 651 19.23 -3.13 -18.07
C ARG A 651 19.99 -1.98 -17.42
N ALA A 652 20.36 -0.96 -18.20
CA ALA A 652 21.11 0.19 -17.70
C ALA A 652 20.29 1.16 -16.86
N THR A 653 18.96 1.11 -16.99
CA THR A 653 18.03 2.05 -16.37
C THR A 653 17.04 1.35 -15.43
N PHE A 654 15.84 0.99 -15.90
CA PHE A 654 14.74 0.46 -15.07
C PHE A 654 15.10 -0.81 -14.29
N SER A 655 15.86 -1.72 -14.90
CA SER A 655 16.26 -3.00 -14.31
C SER A 655 17.58 -2.95 -13.54
N ARG A 656 18.24 -1.79 -13.48
CA ARG A 656 19.55 -1.63 -12.83
C ARG A 656 19.49 -2.08 -11.37
N ASP A 657 20.47 -2.88 -10.94
CA ASP A 657 20.49 -3.39 -9.57
C ASP A 657 20.64 -2.24 -8.55
N ASN A 658 19.96 -2.39 -7.40
CA ASN A 658 19.88 -1.40 -6.33
C ASN A 658 19.31 -0.02 -6.73
N LEU A 659 18.80 0.19 -7.95
CA LEU A 659 18.18 1.48 -8.31
C LEU A 659 17.05 1.85 -7.35
N TRP A 660 16.27 0.86 -6.95
CA TRP A 660 15.10 1.04 -6.10
C TRP A 660 15.40 0.86 -4.61
N SER A 661 16.62 0.51 -4.20
CA SER A 661 16.92 0.17 -2.80
C SER A 661 16.70 1.34 -1.85
N ASP A 662 16.84 2.57 -2.33
CA ASP A 662 16.63 3.80 -1.55
C ASP A 662 15.19 4.31 -1.53
N TRP A 663 14.20 3.51 -1.97
CA TRP A 663 12.78 3.85 -1.94
C TRP A 663 12.26 4.32 -0.57
N HIS A 664 12.98 3.98 0.51
CA HIS A 664 12.64 4.36 1.89
C HIS A 664 13.66 5.28 2.58
N ASN A 665 14.96 5.16 2.27
CA ASN A 665 16.03 5.77 3.07
C ASN A 665 16.03 7.30 3.05
N ASN A 666 15.46 7.90 2.00
CA ASN A 666 15.46 9.35 1.80
C ASN A 666 14.21 10.07 2.34
N LEU A 667 13.23 9.34 2.88
CA LEU A 667 11.98 9.95 3.37
C LEU A 667 12.11 10.47 4.81
N PRO A 668 11.57 11.67 5.11
CA PRO A 668 11.59 12.20 6.46
C PRO A 668 10.73 11.34 7.39
N ARG A 669 11.21 11.13 8.62
CA ARG A 669 10.42 10.50 9.68
C ARG A 669 9.20 11.35 10.03
N ASP A 670 8.12 10.68 10.42
CA ASP A 670 6.91 11.33 10.90
C ASP A 670 7.18 12.29 12.07
N LYS A 671 6.47 13.40 12.04
CA LYS A 671 6.41 14.40 13.11
C LYS A 671 4.94 14.75 13.30
N ILE A 672 4.30 14.17 14.31
CA ILE A 672 2.84 14.19 14.53
C ILE A 672 2.24 15.58 14.28
N LEU A 673 2.75 16.61 14.96
CA LEU A 673 2.24 17.98 14.83
C LEU A 673 2.45 18.57 13.43
N LYS A 674 3.62 18.37 12.82
CA LYS A 674 3.91 18.83 11.45
C LYS A 674 3.01 18.12 10.43
N SER A 675 2.76 16.83 10.63
CA SER A 675 1.88 16.03 9.79
C SER A 675 0.44 16.54 9.86
N PHE A 676 -0.08 16.80 11.06
CA PHE A 676 -1.39 17.39 11.28
C PHE A 676 -1.51 18.79 10.65
N LEU A 677 -0.58 19.70 10.91
CA LEU A 677 -0.58 21.05 10.32
C LEU A 677 -0.52 21.01 8.79
N THR A 678 0.23 20.06 8.21
CA THR A 678 0.25 19.88 6.75
C THR A 678 -1.13 19.50 6.22
N ILE A 679 -1.87 18.64 6.94
CA ILE A 679 -3.22 18.21 6.54
C ILE A 679 -4.19 19.37 6.65
N CYS A 680 -4.13 20.19 7.71
CA CYS A 680 -4.93 21.40 7.82
C CYS A 680 -4.72 22.34 6.62
N TRP A 681 -3.46 22.54 6.21
CA TRP A 681 -3.16 23.37 5.04
C TRP A 681 -3.67 22.75 3.72
N VAL A 682 -3.49 21.44 3.55
CA VAL A 682 -4.03 20.70 2.39
C VAL A 682 -5.57 20.80 2.35
N SER A 683 -6.22 20.72 3.51
CA SER A 683 -7.67 20.86 3.65
C SER A 683 -8.19 22.22 3.19
N LEU A 684 -7.59 23.30 3.70
CA LEU A 684 -7.94 24.67 3.31
C LEU A 684 -7.78 24.86 1.80
N LYS A 685 -6.67 24.36 1.23
CA LYS A 685 -6.44 24.36 -0.22
C LYS A 685 -7.49 23.56 -0.98
N GLY A 686 -7.92 22.42 -0.44
CA GLY A 686 -8.99 21.59 -1.01
C GLY A 686 -10.31 22.34 -1.13
N TYR A 687 -10.80 22.90 -0.02
CA TYR A 687 -12.02 23.71 -0.02
C TYR A 687 -11.91 24.91 -0.97
N TYR A 688 -10.81 25.66 -0.90
CA TYR A 688 -10.59 26.81 -1.77
C TYR A 688 -10.61 26.45 -3.25
N GLN A 689 -9.88 25.41 -3.65
CA GLN A 689 -9.85 24.98 -5.05
C GLN A 689 -11.20 24.47 -5.51
N PHE A 690 -11.92 23.74 -4.67
CA PHE A 690 -13.25 23.22 -5.00
C PHE A 690 -14.28 24.35 -5.19
N LEU A 691 -14.27 25.36 -4.31
CA LEU A 691 -15.10 26.56 -4.46
C LEU A 691 -14.78 27.33 -5.74
N LEU A 692 -13.50 27.46 -6.11
CA LEU A 692 -13.12 28.06 -7.39
C LEU A 692 -13.68 27.29 -8.59
N PHE A 693 -13.71 25.96 -8.54
CA PHE A 693 -14.33 25.15 -9.61
C PHE A 693 -15.85 25.28 -9.67
N LEU A 694 -16.52 25.48 -8.54
CA LEU A 694 -17.96 25.74 -8.47
C LEU A 694 -18.33 27.12 -9.03
N ILE A 695 -17.49 28.13 -8.79
CA ILE A 695 -17.75 29.54 -9.16
C ILE A 695 -17.23 29.85 -10.57
N SER A 696 -16.18 29.18 -11.04
CA SER A 696 -15.67 29.39 -12.40
C SER A 696 -16.71 28.90 -13.41
N PRO A 697 -17.16 29.75 -14.35
CA PRO A 697 -18.10 29.30 -15.36
C PRO A 697 -17.45 28.14 -16.09
N MET A 698 -18.12 26.97 -16.06
CA MET A 698 -17.74 25.81 -16.84
C MET A 698 -17.44 26.31 -18.25
N LYS A 699 -16.15 26.45 -18.61
CA LYS A 699 -15.77 26.66 -20.00
C LYS A 699 -16.30 25.42 -20.70
N LYS A 700 -17.43 25.59 -21.41
CA LYS A 700 -17.99 24.58 -22.30
C LYS A 700 -16.81 24.06 -23.13
N LYS A 701 -16.47 22.79 -22.91
CA LYS A 701 -15.57 22.07 -23.79
C LYS A 701 -16.29 21.83 -25.11
#